data_AF-A0AAD7XNI8-F1
#
_entry.id   AF-A0AAD7XNI8-F1
#
_cell.length_a   1.000
_cell.length_b   1.000
_cell.length_c   1.000
_cell.angle_alpha   90.00
_cell.angle_beta   90.00
_cell.angle_gamma   90.00
#
_symmetry.space_group_name_H-M   'P 1'
#
loop_
_entity.id
_entity.type
_entity.pdbx_description
1 polymer ?
#
loop_
_entity_poly.entity_id
_entity_poly.type
_entity_poly.pdbx_seq_one_letter_code
_entity_poly.pdbx_strand_id
1 'polypeptide(L)'
;MLFRLRPSSASESARHKVAVTAALAQQKIEEGSVAAAPFEPEDGCVVEGEDVVVCGAPHACRLIAGSALRCADPVVDDWIEWSETIFAPAVAALVASFEGSPVRALPPSRPVVERDEFSFLLGAFTPPPNGVPAAAKAAISKTWPLMAALEGFLATDNSDPTLAHALLGVDAVYALPAWAPGSFPRVEALVARLPSVDLRPASLERGTDESPTKFVTRLFAAAIARAFPQLEWPDPAVMRCANDKFGDYQCNAPMSIFKALKGAAKSPRAVGEAIVASIPANQFVASTSVAPAGFVNTVLRSEILSAFAVSVARSGAVPAPPLSAFGGKRQVLVDFSSPNVAKEMHVGHLRSTIIGDTVCRVLEYCGHEVRRVNHLGDWGTQFGMLITHLETAYPDFTENPPNITDLTTFYKDAKKRFDADPEFKDKSRARVVTLQAGDPRSLEIWRLLCDLSRKEFDKVYERLDVALNEYGESYYNDMIPGTIEELERKGLVSDENGAACIHLPNHGFPLIVRKSDGGYGYDSTDAAAVRHRLIDLGCDWLVYITDVGQQEHFHMVFEMARAAGWTRDDVRLRHVGFGVVQGLDGKRFRTRSSETTRLVDLLDEAVVRMEASLVDRVKDGKCSLSDDKVKEAAAVVGYGAVKYFDLHQHPATNYKFSYDKMLSTSGNTAVYLLYSHARLASIIRKSGLDVPTLVVQDLVHHPKERQLAFELSLFVDVVEAVANDYLPNRLCDYLYRLSTKFTDFVTDCKVLGDPRQSERLVLCEATGVVMRQAFTLLGIKYLMQI
;
A
#
# COMPACT_ATOMS: atom_id res chain seq x y z
N MET A 1 40.60 -46.37 8.08
CA MET A 1 39.94 -45.69 9.22
C MET A 1 39.13 -44.55 8.62
N LEU A 2 37.80 -44.48 8.66
CA LEU A 2 36.80 -44.89 9.68
C LEU A 2 36.99 -44.11 10.99
N PHE A 3 35.98 -43.44 11.59
CA PHE A 3 34.53 -43.46 11.28
C PHE A 3 33.78 -42.27 11.95
N ARG A 4 32.61 -41.88 11.38
CA ARG A 4 31.46 -41.13 11.97
C ARG A 4 31.61 -39.60 12.13
N LEU A 5 30.58 -38.74 12.14
CA LEU A 5 29.16 -38.65 11.64
C LEU A 5 28.78 -37.14 11.80
N ARG A 6 27.76 -36.50 11.20
CA ARG A 6 26.64 -36.82 10.30
C ARG A 6 26.32 -35.54 9.46
N PRO A 7 25.78 -35.66 8.23
CA PRO A 7 24.71 -34.77 7.76
C PRO A 7 23.44 -35.59 7.42
N SER A 8 22.27 -34.96 7.44
CA SER A 8 21.00 -35.58 7.02
C SER A 8 20.59 -35.11 5.63
N SER A 9 20.73 -35.98 4.64
CA SER A 9 20.33 -35.74 3.25
C SER A 9 18.86 -36.07 2.98
N ALA A 10 18.18 -35.20 2.25
CA ALA A 10 17.03 -35.61 1.45
C ALA A 10 17.52 -36.37 0.19
N SER A 11 16.62 -37.12 -0.45
CA SER A 11 16.84 -37.88 -1.69
C SER A 11 17.87 -39.03 -1.68
N GLU A 12 17.45 -40.22 -1.23
CA GLU A 12 18.07 -41.48 -1.70
C GLU A 12 17.10 -42.69 -1.86
N SER A 13 15.82 -42.57 -1.47
CA SER A 13 14.83 -43.66 -1.63
C SER A 13 14.27 -43.78 -3.07
N ALA A 14 14.18 -42.67 -3.80
CA ALA A 14 13.36 -42.53 -5.02
C ALA A 14 13.93 -43.15 -6.32
N ARG A 15 14.92 -44.07 -6.25
CA ARG A 15 15.66 -44.54 -7.44
C ARG A 15 15.80 -46.06 -7.62
N HIS A 16 15.00 -46.90 -6.95
CA HIS A 16 15.15 -48.37 -7.07
C HIS A 16 13.87 -49.23 -7.12
N LYS A 17 12.69 -48.67 -7.45
CA LYS A 17 11.45 -49.46 -7.65
C LYS A 17 10.63 -49.09 -8.91
N VAL A 18 11.26 -48.47 -9.92
CA VAL A 18 10.59 -48.01 -11.16
C VAL A 18 10.84 -48.95 -12.36
N ALA A 19 11.29 -50.19 -12.12
CA ALA A 19 11.51 -51.20 -13.15
C ALA A 19 10.86 -52.54 -12.77
N VAL A 20 9.78 -52.90 -13.49
CA VAL A 20 9.32 -54.27 -13.87
C VAL A 20 7.86 -54.21 -14.35
N THR A 21 6.96 -53.54 -13.62
CA THR A 21 5.50 -53.67 -13.80
C THR A 21 4.89 -52.85 -14.96
N ALA A 22 5.68 -52.48 -15.96
CA ALA A 22 5.21 -51.73 -17.15
C ALA A 22 5.00 -52.60 -18.39
N ALA A 23 5.34 -53.91 -18.34
CA ALA A 23 5.51 -54.75 -19.53
C ALA A 23 4.40 -55.81 -19.76
N LEU A 24 3.27 -55.76 -19.03
CA LEU A 24 2.25 -56.84 -19.04
C LEU A 24 0.80 -56.39 -19.28
N ALA A 25 0.50 -55.09 -19.31
CA ALA A 25 -0.86 -54.59 -19.56
C ALA A 25 -1.20 -54.43 -21.06
N GLN A 26 -0.19 -54.36 -21.93
CA GLN A 26 -0.34 -54.06 -23.36
C GLN A 26 -0.68 -55.30 -24.22
N GLN A 27 -0.74 -56.49 -23.61
CA GLN A 27 -0.98 -57.78 -24.29
C GLN A 27 -2.43 -58.30 -24.15
N LYS A 28 -3.39 -57.43 -23.81
CA LYS A 28 -4.85 -57.76 -23.78
C LYS A 28 -5.69 -56.66 -24.44
N ILE A 29 -5.29 -56.32 -25.67
CA ILE A 29 -5.99 -55.42 -26.60
C ILE A 29 -6.30 -56.12 -27.94
N GLU A 30 -5.68 -57.28 -28.23
CA GLU A 30 -5.68 -57.90 -29.57
C GLU A 30 -6.80 -58.94 -29.83
N GLU A 31 -7.64 -59.25 -28.85
CA GLU A 31 -8.70 -60.28 -28.97
C GLU A 31 -10.08 -59.71 -28.57
N GLY A 32 -11.03 -59.62 -29.51
CA GLY A 32 -12.38 -59.12 -29.24
C GLY A 32 -13.45 -59.71 -30.18
N SER A 33 -14.69 -59.87 -29.69
CA SER A 33 -15.83 -60.34 -30.50
C SER A 33 -17.21 -60.10 -29.85
N VAL A 34 -18.00 -59.22 -30.48
CA VAL A 34 -19.47 -59.32 -30.72
C VAL A 34 -20.47 -59.53 -29.56
N ALA A 35 -21.06 -58.41 -29.14
CA ALA A 35 -22.50 -58.07 -28.99
C ALA A 35 -23.63 -59.11 -28.78
N ALA A 36 -24.58 -58.71 -27.91
CA ALA A 36 -26.03 -58.84 -28.12
C ALA A 36 -26.80 -57.72 -27.36
N ALA A 37 -27.98 -57.33 -27.86
CA ALA A 37 -28.94 -56.36 -27.29
C ALA A 37 -30.35 -57.03 -27.33
N PRO A 38 -31.41 -56.61 -26.57
CA PRO A 38 -31.90 -55.22 -26.53
C PRO A 38 -32.65 -54.72 -25.26
N PHE A 39 -33.15 -53.48 -25.36
CA PHE A 39 -34.29 -52.85 -24.67
C PHE A 39 -34.08 -52.16 -23.30
N GLU A 40 -34.68 -50.96 -23.20
CA GLU A 40 -34.71 -50.04 -22.04
C GLU A 40 -36.15 -50.03 -21.42
N PRO A 41 -36.46 -49.30 -20.31
CA PRO A 41 -36.50 -47.83 -20.32
C PRO A 41 -36.03 -47.08 -19.04
N GLU A 42 -35.37 -45.94 -19.27
CA GLU A 42 -35.49 -44.64 -18.55
C GLU A 42 -35.13 -44.50 -17.03
N ASP A 43 -34.62 -43.30 -16.71
CA ASP A 43 -34.45 -42.67 -15.38
C ASP A 43 -33.66 -43.38 -14.25
N GLY A 44 -32.34 -43.20 -14.31
CA GLY A 44 -31.66 -42.45 -13.23
C GLY A 44 -31.21 -43.19 -11.96
N CYS A 45 -31.56 -44.45 -11.77
CA CYS A 45 -31.04 -45.30 -10.67
C CYS A 45 -30.84 -46.74 -11.15
N VAL A 46 -29.62 -47.28 -11.01
CA VAL A 46 -29.38 -48.74 -11.13
C VAL A 46 -29.25 -49.34 -9.73
N VAL A 47 -30.18 -50.25 -9.43
CA VAL A 47 -30.19 -51.07 -8.22
C VAL A 47 -30.00 -52.53 -8.65
N GLU A 48 -28.93 -53.18 -8.17
CA GLU A 48 -28.74 -54.64 -8.32
C GLU A 48 -28.91 -55.31 -6.94
N GLY A 49 -30.16 -55.60 -6.56
CA GLY A 49 -30.50 -56.25 -5.29
C GLY A 49 -31.17 -55.31 -4.28
N GLU A 50 -30.85 -55.46 -2.99
CA GLU A 50 -31.39 -54.60 -1.91
C GLU A 50 -30.39 -53.54 -1.41
N ASP A 51 -29.18 -53.48 -1.97
CA ASP A 51 -28.09 -52.60 -1.52
C ASP A 51 -28.01 -51.26 -2.29
N VAL A 52 -27.72 -50.18 -1.55
CA VAL A 52 -27.59 -48.82 -2.09
C VAL A 52 -26.12 -48.49 -2.36
N VAL A 53 -25.78 -48.24 -3.64
CA VAL A 53 -24.42 -47.87 -4.06
C VAL A 53 -24.19 -46.36 -3.94
N VAL A 54 -23.12 -45.96 -3.24
CA VAL A 54 -22.68 -44.56 -3.11
C VAL A 54 -21.37 -44.34 -3.86
N CYS A 55 -21.31 -43.30 -4.70
CA CYS A 55 -20.13 -42.98 -5.50
C CYS A 55 -18.97 -42.46 -4.63
N GLY A 56 -17.81 -43.11 -4.71
CA GLY A 56 -16.60 -42.69 -3.99
C GLY A 56 -15.94 -41.43 -4.56
N ALA A 57 -15.36 -40.61 -3.67
CA ALA A 57 -14.75 -39.31 -3.98
C ALA A 57 -13.77 -39.29 -5.18
N PRO A 58 -12.93 -40.31 -5.47
CA PRO A 58 -12.02 -40.29 -6.62
C PRO A 58 -12.72 -40.13 -7.98
N HIS A 59 -14.01 -40.46 -8.09
CA HIS A 59 -14.78 -40.24 -9.32
C HIS A 59 -15.22 -38.77 -9.46
N ALA A 60 -15.63 -38.13 -8.36
CA ALA A 60 -16.01 -36.72 -8.33
C ALA A 60 -14.81 -35.79 -8.61
N CYS A 61 -13.64 -36.09 -8.02
CA CYS A 61 -12.43 -35.30 -8.24
C CYS A 61 -12.00 -35.28 -9.72
N ARG A 62 -12.19 -36.37 -10.47
CA ARG A 62 -11.88 -36.44 -11.91
C ARG A 62 -12.85 -35.65 -12.79
N LEU A 63 -14.08 -35.41 -12.32
CA LEU A 63 -15.05 -34.52 -12.97
C LEU A 63 -14.80 -33.04 -12.66
N ILE A 64 -14.30 -32.73 -11.47
CA ILE A 64 -14.07 -31.35 -11.00
C ILE A 64 -12.72 -30.80 -11.49
N ALA A 65 -11.66 -31.60 -11.53
CA ALA A 65 -10.28 -31.17 -11.82
C ALA A 65 -10.00 -30.94 -13.32
N GLY A 66 -10.88 -30.20 -14.00
CA GLY A 66 -10.76 -29.89 -15.43
C GLY A 66 -9.50 -29.09 -15.76
N SER A 67 -8.48 -29.76 -16.30
CA SER A 67 -7.26 -29.19 -16.93
C SER A 67 -6.30 -28.34 -16.08
N ALA A 68 -6.55 -28.16 -14.77
CA ALA A 68 -5.82 -27.18 -13.94
C ALA A 68 -4.60 -27.70 -13.14
N LEU A 69 -4.54 -29.00 -12.83
CA LEU A 69 -3.48 -29.61 -12.00
C LEU A 69 -2.77 -30.76 -12.74
N ARG A 70 -1.50 -31.00 -12.44
CA ARG A 70 -0.70 -32.08 -13.03
C ARG A 70 -0.42 -33.17 -11.99
N CYS A 71 -0.25 -34.42 -12.42
CA CYS A 71 0.14 -35.55 -11.57
C CYS A 71 1.61 -35.49 -11.06
N ALA A 72 2.13 -34.30 -10.80
CA ALA A 72 3.45 -34.03 -10.24
C ALA A 72 3.45 -32.79 -9.33
N ASP A 73 2.28 -32.20 -9.04
CA ASP A 73 2.13 -31.12 -8.05
C ASP A 73 2.10 -31.74 -6.64
N PRO A 74 3.03 -31.40 -5.71
CA PRO A 74 3.14 -32.06 -4.41
C PRO A 74 1.87 -32.06 -3.57
N VAL A 75 1.04 -31.00 -3.72
CA VAL A 75 -0.27 -30.87 -3.08
C VAL A 75 -1.20 -32.05 -3.37
N VAL A 76 -1.04 -32.75 -4.50
CA VAL A 76 -1.82 -33.96 -4.83
C VAL A 76 -1.33 -35.16 -4.04
N ASP A 77 -0.02 -35.33 -3.88
CA ASP A 77 0.58 -36.42 -3.10
C ASP A 77 0.33 -36.20 -1.59
N ASP A 78 0.46 -34.96 -1.09
CA ASP A 78 0.12 -34.59 0.30
C ASP A 78 -1.36 -34.90 0.63
N TRP A 79 -2.28 -34.69 -0.34
CA TRP A 79 -3.71 -35.01 -0.17
C TRP A 79 -4.00 -36.52 -0.21
N ILE A 80 -3.25 -37.28 -1.02
CA ILE A 80 -3.32 -38.75 -1.04
C ILE A 80 -2.76 -39.30 0.28
N GLU A 81 -1.64 -38.77 0.78
CA GLU A 81 -1.08 -39.15 2.08
C GLU A 81 -2.06 -38.82 3.21
N TRP A 82 -2.70 -37.64 3.23
CA TRP A 82 -3.77 -37.33 4.20
C TRP A 82 -4.96 -38.28 4.09
N SER A 83 -5.35 -38.65 2.87
CA SER A 83 -6.45 -39.60 2.62
C SER A 83 -6.13 -41.01 3.13
N GLU A 84 -4.92 -41.51 2.91
CA GLU A 84 -4.51 -42.86 3.30
C GLU A 84 -4.04 -42.96 4.77
N THR A 85 -3.49 -41.90 5.36
CA THR A 85 -2.91 -41.92 6.73
C THR A 85 -3.83 -41.36 7.82
N ILE A 86 -4.76 -40.46 7.48
CA ILE A 86 -5.69 -39.85 8.46
C ILE A 86 -7.13 -40.24 8.16
N PHE A 87 -7.61 -40.04 6.92
CA PHE A 87 -9.02 -40.25 6.60
C PHE A 87 -9.40 -41.74 6.58
N ALA A 88 -8.67 -42.58 5.84
CA ALA A 88 -8.97 -44.01 5.74
C ALA A 88 -8.85 -44.76 7.08
N PRO A 89 -7.86 -44.51 7.96
CA PRO A 89 -7.80 -45.14 9.28
C PRO A 89 -8.91 -44.65 10.22
N ALA A 90 -9.32 -43.38 10.15
CA ALA A 90 -10.46 -42.87 10.92
C ALA A 90 -11.78 -43.52 10.47
N VAL A 91 -12.00 -43.67 9.16
CA VAL A 91 -13.16 -44.40 8.61
C VAL A 91 -13.11 -45.88 8.97
N ALA A 92 -11.93 -46.52 8.92
CA ALA A 92 -11.77 -47.92 9.33
C ALA A 92 -12.04 -48.14 10.83
N ALA A 93 -11.60 -47.22 11.71
CA ALA A 93 -11.91 -47.25 13.13
C ALA A 93 -13.41 -47.00 13.41
N LEU A 94 -14.05 -46.10 12.64
CA LEU A 94 -15.48 -45.86 12.71
C LEU A 94 -16.28 -47.10 12.29
N VAL A 95 -15.91 -47.75 11.18
CA VAL A 95 -16.53 -49.01 10.71
C VAL A 95 -16.29 -50.15 11.72
N ALA A 96 -15.10 -50.25 12.30
CA ALA A 96 -14.79 -51.23 13.34
C ALA A 96 -15.57 -51.02 14.66
N SER A 97 -16.15 -49.83 14.90
CA SER A 97 -17.05 -49.60 16.03
C SER A 97 -18.47 -50.19 15.86
N PHE A 98 -18.78 -50.72 14.66
CA PHE A 98 -20.03 -51.40 14.35
C PHE A 98 -19.82 -52.92 14.23
N GLU A 99 -19.65 -53.63 15.37
CA GLU A 99 -19.85 -55.08 15.39
C GLU A 99 -21.33 -55.40 15.08
N GLY A 100 -21.62 -55.72 13.82
CA GLY A 100 -23.00 -55.87 13.33
C GLY A 100 -23.13 -56.70 12.05
N SER A 101 -22.87 -56.11 10.88
CA SER A 101 -22.86 -56.70 9.51
C SER A 101 -22.37 -55.60 8.51
N PRO A 102 -22.19 -55.82 7.19
CA PRO A 102 -20.87 -56.22 6.68
C PRO A 102 -20.40 -55.46 5.42
N VAL A 103 -19.25 -54.79 5.44
CA VAL A 103 -18.70 -54.06 4.26
C VAL A 103 -17.32 -54.58 3.86
N ARG A 104 -17.09 -54.72 2.54
CA ARG A 104 -15.79 -55.06 1.90
C ARG A 104 -15.55 -54.18 0.68
N ALA A 105 -14.29 -53.81 0.42
CA ALA A 105 -13.88 -53.01 -0.73
C ALA A 105 -12.97 -53.81 -1.70
N LEU A 106 -13.04 -53.50 -3.00
CA LEU A 106 -12.25 -54.11 -4.08
C LEU A 106 -11.87 -53.07 -5.17
N PRO A 107 -10.87 -53.35 -6.04
CA PRO A 107 -10.01 -52.29 -6.61
C PRO A 107 -10.42 -51.74 -8.00
N PRO A 108 -9.88 -50.57 -8.41
CA PRO A 108 -10.28 -49.86 -9.63
C PRO A 108 -9.47 -50.25 -10.89
N SER A 109 -10.13 -50.46 -12.04
CA SER A 109 -9.45 -50.40 -13.36
C SER A 109 -10.38 -50.15 -14.57
N ARG A 110 -9.81 -49.50 -15.59
CA ARG A 110 -10.30 -49.17 -16.96
C ARG A 110 -11.28 -47.96 -17.17
N PRO A 111 -11.32 -47.36 -18.39
CA PRO A 111 -11.72 -45.95 -18.56
C PRO A 111 -12.69 -45.61 -19.73
N VAL A 112 -13.34 -44.43 -19.62
CA VAL A 112 -13.85 -43.53 -20.69
C VAL A 112 -14.87 -44.06 -21.73
N VAL A 113 -15.97 -43.31 -21.87
CA VAL A 113 -16.79 -43.18 -23.09
C VAL A 113 -16.97 -41.68 -23.39
N GLU A 114 -17.23 -41.31 -24.65
CA GLU A 114 -17.17 -39.93 -25.16
C GLU A 114 -18.51 -39.17 -25.08
N ARG A 115 -18.53 -37.94 -25.61
CA ARG A 115 -19.73 -37.08 -25.74
C ARG A 115 -20.68 -37.65 -26.80
N ASP A 116 -21.95 -37.85 -26.43
CA ASP A 116 -23.10 -37.03 -26.87
C ASP A 116 -24.39 -37.56 -26.18
N GLU A 117 -25.56 -37.11 -26.64
CA GLU A 117 -26.93 -37.52 -26.23
C GLU A 117 -27.41 -37.02 -24.84
N PHE A 118 -28.38 -36.08 -24.85
CA PHE A 118 -29.00 -35.49 -23.65
C PHE A 118 -30.34 -34.81 -23.99
N SER A 119 -31.50 -35.43 -23.71
CA SER A 119 -32.86 -34.83 -23.78
C SER A 119 -33.98 -35.76 -23.29
N PHE A 120 -35.08 -35.18 -22.78
CA PHE A 120 -36.30 -35.85 -22.24
C PHE A 120 -36.05 -36.65 -20.92
N LEU A 121 -36.99 -36.81 -19.97
CA LEU A 121 -38.41 -36.41 -19.82
C LEU A 121 -38.69 -35.91 -18.37
N LEU A 122 -39.82 -35.22 -18.10
CA LEU A 122 -40.32 -34.97 -16.71
C LEU A 122 -41.79 -34.49 -16.70
N GLY A 123 -42.59 -34.86 -15.68
CA GLY A 123 -43.90 -34.23 -15.42
C GLY A 123 -44.77 -34.80 -14.28
N ALA A 124 -45.48 -33.90 -13.56
CA ALA A 124 -46.58 -34.14 -12.59
C ALA A 124 -46.24 -34.86 -11.25
N PHE A 125 -46.92 -34.68 -10.10
CA PHE A 125 -48.00 -33.76 -9.64
C PHE A 125 -47.91 -33.53 -8.08
N THR A 126 -48.89 -32.87 -7.45
CA THR A 126 -48.98 -32.49 -6.00
C THR A 126 -50.45 -32.64 -5.49
N PRO A 127 -50.93 -32.19 -4.29
CA PRO A 127 -50.36 -31.83 -2.96
C PRO A 127 -51.00 -32.75 -1.85
N PRO A 128 -51.65 -32.39 -0.70
CA PRO A 128 -51.58 -31.23 0.23
C PRO A 128 -51.23 -31.48 1.75
N PRO A 129 -52.12 -31.62 2.80
CA PRO A 129 -51.91 -30.88 4.08
C PRO A 129 -52.14 -31.61 5.45
N ASN A 130 -51.98 -30.83 6.55
CA ASN A 130 -52.39 -31.00 7.98
C ASN A 130 -51.56 -31.88 8.95
N GLY A 131 -51.14 -31.26 10.06
CA GLY A 131 -50.83 -31.91 11.35
C GLY A 131 -49.36 -32.30 11.61
N VAL A 132 -48.55 -31.40 12.19
CA VAL A 132 -47.18 -31.71 12.65
C VAL A 132 -47.21 -32.49 13.98
N PRO A 133 -46.69 -33.73 14.07
CA PRO A 133 -46.75 -34.53 15.30
C PRO A 133 -45.83 -34.05 16.42
N ALA A 134 -46.16 -34.41 17.67
CA ALA A 134 -45.40 -34.05 18.87
C ALA A 134 -43.91 -34.49 18.85
N ALA A 135 -43.58 -35.53 18.09
CA ALA A 135 -42.20 -35.99 17.91
C ALA A 135 -41.25 -34.89 17.37
N ALA A 136 -41.75 -34.00 16.50
CA ALA A 136 -40.95 -32.90 15.96
C ALA A 136 -40.52 -31.90 17.05
N LYS A 137 -41.36 -31.65 18.07
CA LYS A 137 -40.97 -30.81 19.23
C LYS A 137 -39.91 -31.48 20.11
N ALA A 138 -39.91 -32.81 20.22
CA ALA A 138 -38.92 -33.56 20.99
C ALA A 138 -37.55 -33.67 20.31
N ALA A 139 -37.47 -33.51 18.99
CA ALA A 139 -36.20 -33.42 18.26
C ALA A 139 -35.48 -32.08 18.52
N ILE A 140 -36.22 -30.97 18.52
CA ILE A 140 -35.68 -29.60 18.66
C ILE A 140 -35.00 -29.38 20.02
N SER A 141 -35.41 -30.07 21.09
CA SER A 141 -34.75 -29.94 22.41
C SER A 141 -33.49 -30.80 22.58
N LYS A 142 -33.04 -31.54 21.54
CA LYS A 142 -31.87 -32.44 21.62
C LYS A 142 -30.63 -31.96 20.88
N THR A 143 -30.70 -30.86 20.12
CA THR A 143 -29.55 -30.26 19.42
C THR A 143 -28.66 -29.37 20.30
N TRP A 144 -29.12 -28.99 21.50
CA TRP A 144 -28.38 -28.11 22.42
C TRP A 144 -26.96 -28.57 22.79
N PRO A 145 -26.66 -29.87 23.00
CA PRO A 145 -25.30 -30.32 23.33
C PRO A 145 -24.27 -30.09 22.21
N LEU A 146 -24.71 -30.05 20.95
CA LEU A 146 -23.81 -29.83 19.80
C LEU A 146 -23.31 -28.38 19.76
N MET A 147 -24.18 -27.42 20.07
CA MET A 147 -23.82 -26.00 20.18
C MET A 147 -22.82 -25.79 21.34
N ALA A 148 -23.09 -26.37 22.51
CA ALA A 148 -22.19 -26.27 23.66
C ALA A 148 -20.80 -26.90 23.41
N ALA A 149 -20.73 -27.97 22.60
CA ALA A 149 -19.46 -28.55 22.17
C ALA A 149 -18.70 -27.65 21.19
N LEU A 150 -19.40 -26.98 20.26
CA LEU A 150 -18.82 -25.99 19.35
C LEU A 150 -18.31 -24.75 20.09
N GLU A 151 -19.09 -24.21 21.02
CA GLU A 151 -18.68 -23.08 21.88
C GLU A 151 -17.44 -23.42 22.73
N GLY A 152 -17.33 -24.66 23.22
CA GLY A 152 -16.12 -25.14 23.91
C GLY A 152 -14.90 -25.27 23.00
N PHE A 153 -15.09 -25.60 21.72
CA PHE A 153 -14.00 -25.72 20.72
C PHE A 153 -13.53 -24.36 20.19
N LEU A 154 -14.44 -23.37 20.12
CA LEU A 154 -14.15 -21.98 19.76
C LEU A 154 -13.33 -21.23 20.83
N ALA A 155 -13.14 -21.81 22.02
CA ALA A 155 -12.37 -21.21 23.12
C ALA A 155 -10.86 -21.48 23.06
N THR A 156 -10.37 -22.30 22.11
CA THR A 156 -8.94 -22.63 21.97
C THR A 156 -8.33 -22.03 20.70
N ASP A 157 -7.48 -21.03 20.91
CA ASP A 157 -6.61 -20.33 19.96
C ASP A 157 -6.06 -21.24 18.84
N ASN A 158 -6.36 -20.91 17.57
CA ASN A 158 -5.85 -21.60 16.39
C ASN A 158 -5.88 -20.71 15.14
N SER A 159 -4.74 -20.66 14.44
CA SER A 159 -4.50 -19.87 13.23
C SER A 159 -4.62 -20.69 11.93
N ASP A 160 -5.49 -21.71 11.92
CA ASP A 160 -5.59 -22.70 10.84
C ASP A 160 -6.50 -22.24 9.67
N PRO A 161 -5.96 -22.01 8.45
CA PRO A 161 -6.75 -21.62 7.28
C PRO A 161 -7.68 -22.73 6.75
N THR A 162 -7.53 -23.98 7.20
CA THR A 162 -8.35 -25.13 6.76
C THR A 162 -9.81 -24.95 7.18
N LEU A 163 -10.06 -24.40 8.38
CA LEU A 163 -11.42 -24.21 8.90
C LEU A 163 -12.23 -23.18 8.10
N ALA A 164 -11.56 -22.15 7.55
CA ALA A 164 -12.18 -21.15 6.69
C ALA A 164 -12.68 -21.74 5.35
N HIS A 165 -12.02 -22.79 4.84
CA HIS A 165 -12.44 -23.49 3.63
C HIS A 165 -13.66 -24.39 3.88
N ALA A 166 -13.77 -24.99 5.06
CA ALA A 166 -14.95 -25.80 5.43
C ALA A 166 -16.24 -24.96 5.46
N LEU A 167 -16.20 -23.74 6.02
CA LEU A 167 -17.34 -22.82 6.06
C LEU A 167 -17.76 -22.35 4.65
N LEU A 168 -16.80 -22.04 3.77
CA LEU A 168 -17.07 -21.69 2.37
C LEU A 168 -17.73 -22.85 1.59
N GLY A 169 -17.43 -24.11 1.96
CA GLY A 169 -18.08 -25.29 1.37
C GLY A 169 -19.57 -25.41 1.72
N VAL A 170 -19.98 -25.03 2.93
CA VAL A 170 -21.39 -25.10 3.37
C VAL A 170 -22.25 -24.06 2.64
N ASP A 171 -21.78 -22.81 2.55
CA ASP A 171 -22.48 -21.75 1.82
C ASP A 171 -22.63 -22.06 0.32
N ALA A 172 -21.62 -22.71 -0.29
CA ALA A 172 -21.66 -23.08 -1.70
C ALA A 172 -22.76 -24.10 -2.03
N VAL A 173 -23.10 -25.01 -1.11
CA VAL A 173 -24.16 -26.03 -1.31
C VAL A 173 -25.55 -25.40 -1.31
N TYR A 174 -25.79 -24.38 -0.48
CA TYR A 174 -27.08 -23.66 -0.44
C TYR A 174 -27.29 -22.68 -1.61
N ALA A 175 -26.28 -22.44 -2.44
CA ALA A 175 -26.33 -21.48 -3.56
C ALA A 175 -26.70 -22.08 -4.93
N LEU A 176 -27.05 -23.37 -5.00
CA LEU A 176 -27.25 -24.07 -6.28
C LEU A 176 -28.61 -23.77 -6.96
N PRO A 177 -28.66 -23.46 -8.28
CA PRO A 177 -29.87 -22.97 -8.97
C PRO A 177 -31.10 -23.90 -8.97
N ALA A 178 -30.97 -25.18 -8.62
CA ALA A 178 -32.09 -26.12 -8.59
C ALA A 178 -33.12 -25.86 -7.47
N TRP A 179 -32.83 -24.94 -6.53
CA TRP A 179 -33.64 -24.69 -5.33
C TRP A 179 -34.13 -23.23 -5.16
N ALA A 180 -34.15 -22.42 -6.23
CA ALA A 180 -34.73 -21.07 -6.22
C ALA A 180 -35.55 -20.77 -7.51
N PRO A 181 -36.61 -19.92 -7.46
CA PRO A 181 -37.66 -19.91 -8.50
C PRO A 181 -37.48 -18.88 -9.62
N GLY A 182 -37.79 -19.24 -10.89
CA GLY A 182 -38.01 -18.23 -11.95
C GLY A 182 -38.09 -18.73 -13.40
N SER A 183 -37.22 -19.67 -13.79
CA SER A 183 -37.38 -20.59 -14.94
C SER A 183 -37.76 -20.03 -16.33
N PHE A 184 -37.10 -18.99 -16.89
CA PHE A 184 -37.22 -18.66 -18.34
C PHE A 184 -35.94 -18.11 -19.00
N PRO A 185 -35.41 -18.69 -20.10
CA PRO A 185 -33.94 -18.64 -20.35
C PRO A 185 -33.45 -17.56 -21.34
N ARG A 186 -34.32 -16.72 -21.93
CA ARG A 186 -33.95 -15.86 -23.08
C ARG A 186 -33.53 -14.42 -22.76
N VAL A 187 -33.60 -13.99 -21.50
CA VAL A 187 -33.11 -12.65 -21.08
C VAL A 187 -31.73 -12.73 -20.43
N GLU A 188 -31.46 -13.80 -19.69
CA GLU A 188 -30.24 -13.99 -18.90
C GLU A 188 -28.97 -14.08 -19.75
N ALA A 189 -29.06 -14.67 -20.96
CA ALA A 189 -27.95 -14.75 -21.91
C ALA A 189 -27.41 -13.38 -22.37
N LEU A 190 -28.19 -12.31 -22.24
CA LEU A 190 -27.73 -10.93 -22.49
C LEU A 190 -27.03 -10.33 -21.27
N VAL A 191 -27.47 -10.70 -20.06
CA VAL A 191 -26.89 -10.25 -18.78
C VAL A 191 -25.55 -10.96 -18.50
N ALA A 192 -25.45 -12.24 -18.84
CA ALA A 192 -24.26 -13.08 -18.63
C ALA A 192 -23.01 -12.67 -19.45
N ARG A 193 -23.12 -11.66 -20.33
CA ARG A 193 -21.98 -11.03 -21.04
C ARG A 193 -21.42 -9.80 -20.33
N LEU A 194 -22.00 -9.39 -19.21
CA LEU A 194 -21.48 -8.31 -18.37
C LEU A 194 -20.57 -8.92 -17.29
N PRO A 195 -19.44 -8.27 -16.93
CA PRO A 195 -18.53 -8.79 -15.93
C PRO A 195 -19.24 -8.89 -14.56
N SER A 196 -19.33 -10.11 -14.03
CA SER A 196 -19.95 -10.38 -12.73
C SER A 196 -19.04 -9.90 -11.60
N VAL A 197 -19.25 -8.66 -11.16
CA VAL A 197 -18.62 -8.10 -9.97
C VAL A 197 -19.10 -8.88 -8.74
N ASP A 198 -18.18 -9.54 -8.03
CA ASP A 198 -18.51 -10.13 -6.73
C ASP A 198 -18.69 -9.01 -5.68
N LEU A 199 -19.81 -9.09 -4.96
CA LEU A 199 -20.33 -8.09 -4.02
C LEU A 199 -20.73 -8.73 -2.68
N ARG A 200 -20.31 -9.97 -2.41
CA ARG A 200 -20.62 -10.71 -1.17
C ARG A 200 -19.94 -10.08 0.06
N PRO A 201 -20.59 -10.12 1.25
CA PRO A 201 -20.17 -9.34 2.44
C PRO A 201 -18.93 -9.87 3.16
N ALA A 202 -18.49 -11.10 2.85
CA ALA A 202 -17.30 -11.74 3.40
C ALA A 202 -15.96 -11.06 3.02
N SER A 203 -16.04 -9.79 2.58
CA SER A 203 -14.94 -8.85 2.39
C SER A 203 -14.74 -8.04 3.70
N LEU A 204 -15.74 -7.27 4.14
CA LEU A 204 -15.65 -6.47 5.38
C LEU A 204 -15.62 -7.31 6.66
N GLU A 205 -16.33 -8.43 6.71
CA GLU A 205 -16.27 -9.36 7.85
C GLU A 205 -14.88 -10.01 8.03
N ARG A 206 -14.02 -9.93 7.00
CA ARG A 206 -12.63 -10.40 7.01
C ARG A 206 -11.61 -9.27 6.79
N GLY A 207 -12.04 -8.01 6.92
CA GLY A 207 -11.15 -6.85 6.86
C GLY A 207 -10.45 -6.61 5.52
N THR A 208 -11.06 -7.00 4.38
CA THR A 208 -10.44 -6.81 3.06
C THR A 208 -10.10 -5.37 2.75
N ASP A 209 -8.98 -5.19 2.07
CA ASP A 209 -8.29 -3.92 1.83
C ASP A 209 -9.01 -2.95 0.85
N GLU A 210 -10.17 -3.31 0.28
CA GLU A 210 -10.86 -2.44 -0.68
C GLU A 210 -11.55 -1.26 0.01
N SER A 211 -11.23 -0.05 -0.43
CA SER A 211 -11.82 1.18 0.08
C SER A 211 -13.30 1.36 -0.29
N PRO A 212 -14.08 2.13 0.50
CA PRO A 212 -15.48 2.38 0.18
C PRO A 212 -15.67 3.11 -1.16
N THR A 213 -14.75 4.00 -1.54
CA THR A 213 -14.81 4.69 -2.85
C THR A 213 -14.65 3.69 -4.00
N LYS A 214 -13.73 2.73 -3.89
CA LYS A 214 -13.53 1.67 -4.90
C LYS A 214 -14.75 0.76 -5.00
N PHE A 215 -15.29 0.30 -3.89
CA PHE A 215 -16.51 -0.51 -3.88
C PHE A 215 -17.66 0.22 -4.60
N VAL A 216 -17.92 1.49 -4.26
CA VAL A 216 -18.98 2.29 -4.89
C VAL A 216 -18.69 2.51 -6.38
N THR A 217 -17.43 2.67 -6.77
CA THR A 217 -17.01 2.77 -8.17
C THR A 217 -17.26 1.47 -8.95
N ARG A 218 -16.89 0.30 -8.41
CA ARG A 218 -17.22 -1.02 -9.02
C ARG A 218 -18.73 -1.22 -9.15
N LEU A 219 -19.49 -0.86 -8.11
CA LEU A 219 -20.95 -0.95 -8.10
C LEU A 219 -21.59 -0.09 -9.21
N PHE A 220 -21.13 1.15 -9.38
CA PHE A 220 -21.60 2.02 -10.46
C PHE A 220 -21.14 1.58 -11.84
N ALA A 221 -19.91 1.07 -12.01
CA ALA A 221 -19.45 0.53 -13.28
C ALA A 221 -20.34 -0.64 -13.75
N ALA A 222 -20.65 -1.58 -12.85
CA ALA A 222 -21.59 -2.67 -13.13
C ALA A 222 -23.00 -2.16 -13.48
N ALA A 223 -23.51 -1.17 -12.73
CA ALA A 223 -24.83 -0.57 -12.99
C ALA A 223 -24.89 0.15 -14.34
N ILE A 224 -23.84 0.87 -14.73
CA ILE A 224 -23.71 1.58 -16.02
C ILE A 224 -23.63 0.58 -17.17
N ALA A 225 -22.77 -0.44 -17.07
CA ALA A 225 -22.63 -1.46 -18.09
C ALA A 225 -23.93 -2.26 -18.31
N ARG A 226 -24.69 -2.50 -17.24
CA ARG A 226 -26.03 -3.13 -17.30
C ARG A 226 -27.12 -2.23 -17.86
N ALA A 227 -27.09 -0.92 -17.56
CA ALA A 227 -28.04 0.06 -18.09
C ALA A 227 -27.80 0.38 -19.58
N PHE A 228 -26.53 0.38 -20.02
CA PHE A 228 -26.11 0.82 -21.36
C PHE A 228 -25.05 -0.10 -21.98
N PRO A 229 -25.34 -1.40 -22.21
CA PRO A 229 -24.39 -2.37 -22.78
C PRO A 229 -23.91 -2.02 -24.20
N GLN A 230 -24.59 -1.09 -24.88
CA GLN A 230 -24.24 -0.58 -26.22
C GLN A 230 -23.21 0.57 -26.22
N LEU A 231 -22.71 1.00 -25.07
CA LEU A 231 -21.68 2.03 -24.95
C LEU A 231 -20.34 1.41 -24.52
N GLU A 232 -19.23 1.94 -25.04
CA GLU A 232 -17.94 1.83 -24.36
C GLU A 232 -18.08 2.51 -22.99
N TRP A 233 -17.82 1.77 -21.92
CA TRP A 233 -18.26 2.16 -20.58
C TRP A 233 -17.46 3.38 -20.08
N PRO A 234 -18.09 4.55 -19.89
CA PRO A 234 -17.39 5.70 -19.34
C PRO A 234 -17.11 5.46 -17.86
N ASP A 235 -16.01 6.03 -17.38
CA ASP A 235 -15.70 6.14 -15.95
C ASP A 235 -16.96 6.61 -15.17
N PRO A 236 -17.42 5.87 -14.15
CA PRO A 236 -18.45 6.31 -13.22
C PRO A 236 -18.24 7.74 -12.66
N ALA A 237 -16.97 8.18 -12.60
CA ALA A 237 -16.54 9.46 -12.06
C ALA A 237 -17.12 9.67 -10.66
N VAL A 238 -16.98 8.65 -9.81
CA VAL A 238 -17.47 8.68 -8.43
C VAL A 238 -16.63 9.66 -7.62
N MET A 239 -17.30 10.59 -6.96
CA MET A 239 -16.70 11.54 -6.04
C MET A 239 -17.39 11.47 -4.68
N ARG A 240 -16.65 11.74 -3.60
CA ARG A 240 -17.24 12.00 -2.28
C ARG A 240 -18.13 13.24 -2.34
N CYS A 241 -19.31 13.16 -1.74
CA CYS A 241 -20.19 14.31 -1.57
C CYS A 241 -19.58 15.34 -0.60
N ALA A 242 -19.44 16.58 -1.05
CA ALA A 242 -18.95 17.69 -0.22
C ALA A 242 -20.00 18.23 0.78
N ASN A 243 -21.22 17.70 0.75
CA ASN A 243 -22.34 18.10 1.60
C ASN A 243 -23.24 16.89 1.86
N ASP A 244 -23.35 16.48 3.11
CA ASP A 244 -24.09 15.32 3.61
C ASP A 244 -25.55 15.24 3.11
N LYS A 245 -26.16 16.37 2.72
CA LYS A 245 -27.50 16.41 2.09
C LYS A 245 -27.58 15.66 0.76
N PHE A 246 -26.44 15.38 0.13
CA PHE A 246 -26.33 14.58 -1.09
C PHE A 246 -25.81 13.16 -0.82
N GLY A 247 -25.83 12.70 0.44
CA GLY A 247 -25.29 11.41 0.84
C GLY A 247 -23.77 11.42 0.97
N ASP A 248 -23.15 10.26 0.77
CA ASP A 248 -21.70 10.04 0.98
C ASP A 248 -20.91 10.14 -0.34
N TYR A 249 -21.47 9.62 -1.42
CA TYR A 249 -20.87 9.59 -2.76
C TYR A 249 -21.85 9.96 -3.87
N GLN A 250 -21.31 10.45 -4.98
CA GLN A 250 -22.02 10.87 -6.18
C GLN A 250 -21.34 10.34 -7.44
N CYS A 251 -22.10 9.65 -8.29
CA CYS A 251 -21.71 9.25 -9.64
C CYS A 251 -22.06 10.33 -10.67
N ASN A 252 -21.07 10.70 -11.51
CA ASN A 252 -21.14 11.84 -12.42
C ASN A 252 -21.25 11.44 -13.91
N ALA A 253 -21.04 10.17 -14.23
CA ALA A 253 -21.25 9.59 -15.57
C ALA A 253 -22.63 9.84 -16.24
N PRO A 254 -23.78 10.04 -15.55
CA PRO A 254 -25.07 10.22 -16.22
C PRO A 254 -25.10 11.33 -17.28
N MET A 255 -24.31 12.39 -17.10
CA MET A 255 -24.24 13.52 -18.03
C MET A 255 -23.28 13.30 -19.22
N SER A 256 -22.27 12.43 -19.11
CA SER A 256 -21.46 12.00 -20.25
C SER A 256 -22.19 10.92 -21.07
N ILE A 257 -22.80 9.94 -20.40
CA ILE A 257 -23.67 8.92 -20.99
C ILE A 257 -24.81 9.56 -21.80
N PHE A 258 -25.51 10.56 -21.24
CA PHE A 258 -26.58 11.27 -21.96
C PHE A 258 -26.11 11.88 -23.29
N LYS A 259 -24.89 12.44 -23.34
CA LYS A 259 -24.30 12.98 -24.58
C LYS A 259 -23.94 11.85 -25.56
N ALA A 260 -23.34 10.76 -25.07
CA ALA A 260 -22.97 9.59 -25.88
C ALA A 260 -24.18 8.92 -26.54
N LEU A 261 -25.33 8.89 -25.86
CA LEU A 261 -26.59 8.32 -26.35
C LEU A 261 -27.29 9.14 -27.47
N LYS A 262 -26.77 10.32 -27.86
CA LYS A 262 -27.21 11.13 -29.02
C LYS A 262 -28.74 11.29 -29.15
N GLY A 263 -29.45 11.43 -28.03
CA GLY A 263 -30.91 11.62 -27.99
C GLY A 263 -31.75 10.36 -27.77
N ALA A 264 -31.16 9.17 -27.65
CA ALA A 264 -31.88 7.94 -27.29
C ALA A 264 -32.42 7.95 -25.84
N ALA A 265 -31.85 8.79 -24.96
CA ALA A 265 -32.36 9.06 -23.61
C ALA A 265 -33.09 10.42 -23.56
N LYS A 266 -34.14 10.51 -22.74
CA LYS A 266 -34.99 11.71 -22.62
C LYS A 266 -34.35 12.87 -21.84
N SER A 267 -33.47 12.58 -20.89
CA SER A 267 -32.74 13.57 -20.08
C SER A 267 -31.57 12.92 -19.32
N PRO A 268 -30.59 13.70 -18.81
CA PRO A 268 -29.56 13.18 -17.90
C PRO A 268 -30.15 12.53 -16.64
N ARG A 269 -31.30 13.04 -16.16
CA ARG A 269 -32.04 12.43 -15.04
C ARG A 269 -32.57 11.05 -15.39
N ALA A 270 -33.15 10.84 -16.58
CA ALA A 270 -33.60 9.52 -17.01
C ALA A 270 -32.43 8.52 -17.14
N VAL A 271 -31.23 8.99 -17.47
CA VAL A 271 -30.00 8.18 -17.45
C VAL A 271 -29.62 7.78 -16.01
N GLY A 272 -29.63 8.73 -15.06
CA GLY A 272 -29.38 8.43 -13.65
C GLY A 272 -30.41 7.48 -13.04
N GLU A 273 -31.70 7.63 -13.40
CA GLU A 273 -32.78 6.74 -12.97
C GLU A 273 -32.62 5.32 -13.54
N ALA A 274 -32.17 5.17 -14.80
CA ALA A 274 -31.85 3.87 -15.40
C ALA A 274 -30.62 3.20 -14.75
N ILE A 275 -29.61 3.98 -14.34
CA ILE A 275 -28.46 3.47 -13.57
C ILE A 275 -28.92 2.97 -12.21
N VAL A 276 -29.70 3.75 -11.46
CA VAL A 276 -30.27 3.35 -10.16
C VAL A 276 -31.06 2.05 -10.28
N ALA A 277 -31.93 1.92 -11.28
CA ALA A 277 -32.70 0.70 -11.53
C ALA A 277 -31.84 -0.51 -11.95
N SER A 278 -30.59 -0.28 -12.36
CA SER A 278 -29.64 -1.31 -12.79
C SER A 278 -28.63 -1.70 -11.70
N ILE A 279 -28.52 -0.96 -10.60
CA ILE A 279 -27.64 -1.28 -9.47
C ILE A 279 -27.93 -2.71 -8.97
N PRO A 280 -26.93 -3.60 -8.89
CA PRO A 280 -27.12 -4.95 -8.37
C PRO A 280 -27.38 -4.93 -6.85
N ALA A 281 -28.10 -5.94 -6.36
CA ALA A 281 -28.35 -6.12 -4.94
C ALA A 281 -27.03 -6.21 -4.16
N ASN A 282 -26.89 -5.42 -3.10
CA ASN A 282 -25.67 -5.28 -2.32
C ASN A 282 -25.98 -4.90 -0.87
N GLN A 283 -25.07 -5.22 0.05
CA GLN A 283 -25.22 -4.94 1.48
C GLN A 283 -24.59 -3.60 1.92
N PHE A 284 -24.18 -2.75 0.98
CA PHE A 284 -23.35 -1.57 1.28
C PHE A 284 -24.14 -0.26 1.17
N VAL A 285 -24.99 -0.14 0.15
CA VAL A 285 -25.83 1.03 -0.08
C VAL A 285 -27.14 0.90 0.69
N ALA A 286 -27.43 1.90 1.51
CA ALA A 286 -28.69 2.05 2.23
C ALA A 286 -29.78 2.67 1.34
N SER A 287 -29.42 3.70 0.57
CA SER A 287 -30.33 4.37 -0.36
C SER A 287 -29.60 5.09 -1.49
N THR A 288 -30.33 5.42 -2.56
CA THR A 288 -29.85 6.22 -3.68
C THR A 288 -30.86 7.31 -4.05
N SER A 289 -30.40 8.39 -4.68
CA SER A 289 -31.29 9.42 -5.24
C SER A 289 -30.69 10.06 -6.49
N VAL A 290 -31.53 10.54 -7.40
CA VAL A 290 -31.11 11.15 -8.66
C VAL A 290 -31.40 12.64 -8.65
N ALA A 291 -30.36 13.46 -8.80
CA ALA A 291 -30.48 14.91 -8.87
C ALA A 291 -31.13 15.36 -10.21
N PRO A 292 -31.74 16.56 -10.28
CA PRO A 292 -32.31 17.08 -11.53
C PRO A 292 -31.33 17.15 -12.71
N ALA A 293 -30.03 17.34 -12.43
CA ALA A 293 -28.95 17.37 -13.41
C ALA A 293 -28.44 15.97 -13.85
N GLY A 294 -28.99 14.89 -13.27
CA GLY A 294 -28.65 13.50 -13.61
C GLY A 294 -27.76 12.77 -12.60
N PHE A 295 -27.02 13.49 -11.75
CA PHE A 295 -26.11 12.90 -10.75
C PHE A 295 -26.81 11.85 -9.88
N VAL A 296 -26.17 10.69 -9.68
CA VAL A 296 -26.70 9.65 -8.78
C VAL A 296 -25.96 9.68 -7.46
N ASN A 297 -26.66 10.09 -6.42
CA ASN A 297 -26.20 10.14 -5.03
C ASN A 297 -26.42 8.79 -4.35
N THR A 298 -25.53 8.39 -3.44
CA THR A 298 -25.64 7.17 -2.62
C THR A 298 -25.40 7.46 -1.13
N VAL A 299 -26.13 6.75 -0.27
CA VAL A 299 -25.89 6.70 1.18
C VAL A 299 -25.45 5.29 1.56
N LEU A 300 -24.34 5.16 2.28
CA LEU A 300 -23.85 3.89 2.82
C LEU A 300 -24.62 3.45 4.08
N ARG A 301 -24.65 2.14 4.32
CA ARG A 301 -25.17 1.53 5.55
C ARG A 301 -24.30 1.87 6.76
N SER A 302 -24.95 2.29 7.84
CA SER A 302 -24.29 2.63 9.11
C SER A 302 -23.63 1.42 9.77
N GLU A 303 -24.17 0.24 9.48
CA GLU A 303 -23.71 -1.08 9.88
C GLU A 303 -22.31 -1.37 9.32
N ILE A 304 -22.06 -1.02 8.05
CA ILE A 304 -20.76 -1.16 7.37
C ILE A 304 -19.72 -0.19 7.96
N LEU A 305 -20.13 1.05 8.22
CA LEU A 305 -19.26 2.06 8.86
C LEU A 305 -18.92 1.66 10.31
N SER A 306 -19.87 1.04 11.02
CA SER A 306 -19.65 0.48 12.35
C SER A 306 -18.67 -0.69 12.31
N ALA A 307 -18.87 -1.66 11.41
CA ALA A 307 -17.98 -2.81 11.23
C ALA A 307 -16.53 -2.40 10.96
N PHE A 308 -16.30 -1.41 10.08
CA PHE A 308 -14.97 -0.86 9.84
C PHE A 308 -14.33 -0.31 11.12
N ALA A 309 -15.05 0.53 11.88
CA ALA A 309 -14.53 1.12 13.12
C ALA A 309 -14.30 0.07 14.22
N VAL A 310 -15.17 -0.93 14.36
CA VAL A 310 -14.96 -2.08 15.27
C VAL A 310 -13.69 -2.86 14.87
N SER A 311 -13.48 -3.13 13.58
CA SER A 311 -12.30 -3.84 13.07
C SER A 311 -11.00 -3.09 13.39
N VAL A 312 -10.97 -1.78 13.15
CA VAL A 312 -9.81 -0.92 13.44
C VAL A 312 -9.53 -0.84 14.93
N ALA A 313 -10.55 -0.66 15.78
CA ALA A 313 -10.38 -0.59 17.23
C ALA A 313 -9.92 -1.93 17.86
N ARG A 314 -10.35 -3.08 17.32
CA ARG A 314 -9.96 -4.41 17.82
C ARG A 314 -8.58 -4.85 17.36
N SER A 315 -8.25 -4.63 16.09
CA SER A 315 -6.93 -4.98 15.55
C SER A 315 -5.81 -4.04 16.01
N GLY A 316 -6.17 -2.83 16.48
CA GLY A 316 -5.20 -1.78 16.81
C GLY A 316 -4.50 -1.18 15.58
N ALA A 317 -4.95 -1.54 14.37
CA ALA A 317 -4.34 -1.19 13.09
C ALA A 317 -5.41 -0.75 12.07
N VAL A 318 -4.95 -0.21 10.94
CA VAL A 318 -5.79 0.07 9.76
C VAL A 318 -5.22 -0.74 8.59
N PRO A 319 -6.04 -1.38 7.73
CA PRO A 319 -5.54 -1.99 6.50
C PRO A 319 -4.92 -0.92 5.60
N ALA A 320 -3.82 -1.28 4.95
CA ALA A 320 -3.24 -0.48 3.87
C ALA A 320 -3.97 -0.74 2.55
N PRO A 321 -3.86 0.13 1.53
CA PRO A 321 -4.33 -0.18 0.19
C PRO A 321 -3.65 -1.45 -0.35
N PRO A 322 -4.36 -2.37 -1.01
CA PRO A 322 -3.80 -3.64 -1.44
C PRO A 322 -2.86 -3.43 -2.63
N LEU A 323 -1.85 -4.27 -2.78
CA LEU A 323 -0.93 -4.22 -3.93
C LEU A 323 -1.63 -4.37 -5.29
N SER A 324 -2.83 -4.96 -5.34
CA SER A 324 -3.68 -4.99 -6.55
C SER A 324 -4.13 -3.60 -7.01
N ALA A 325 -4.21 -2.60 -6.11
CA ALA A 325 -4.45 -1.19 -6.44
C ALA A 325 -3.38 -0.60 -7.37
N PHE A 326 -2.14 -1.08 -7.24
CA PHE A 326 -0.96 -0.56 -7.93
C PHE A 326 -0.46 -1.49 -9.04
N GLY A 327 -1.27 -2.50 -9.41
CA GLY A 327 -0.91 -3.51 -10.40
C GLY A 327 0.23 -4.44 -9.93
N GLY A 328 0.28 -4.76 -8.63
CA GLY A 328 1.24 -5.66 -8.02
C GLY A 328 2.27 -4.98 -7.10
N LYS A 329 3.14 -5.78 -6.47
CA LYS A 329 4.31 -5.28 -5.75
C LYS A 329 5.25 -4.57 -6.74
N ARG A 330 5.94 -3.52 -6.27
CA ARG A 330 6.88 -2.74 -7.09
C ARG A 330 8.18 -2.48 -6.35
N GLN A 331 9.27 -2.48 -7.12
CA GLN A 331 10.59 -1.99 -6.73
C GLN A 331 10.59 -0.47 -6.95
N VAL A 332 10.54 0.30 -5.87
CA VAL A 332 10.49 1.77 -5.91
C VAL A 332 11.79 2.35 -5.38
N LEU A 333 12.33 3.37 -6.04
CA LEU A 333 13.46 4.15 -5.55
C LEU A 333 13.02 5.61 -5.42
N VAL A 334 13.30 6.19 -4.25
CA VAL A 334 12.98 7.59 -3.94
C VAL A 334 14.29 8.31 -3.64
N ASP A 335 14.63 9.29 -4.48
CA ASP A 335 15.82 10.15 -4.36
C ASP A 335 15.43 11.45 -3.65
N PHE A 336 15.98 11.67 -2.45
CA PHE A 336 15.62 12.80 -1.60
C PHE A 336 16.69 13.16 -0.56
N SER A 337 16.48 14.32 0.08
CA SER A 337 17.44 15.07 0.91
C SER A 337 18.59 15.66 0.11
N SER A 338 19.45 14.79 -0.43
CA SER A 338 20.53 15.05 -1.39
C SER A 338 21.37 16.34 -1.13
N PRO A 339 21.87 16.58 0.11
CA PRO A 339 22.72 17.73 0.40
C PRO A 339 24.11 17.63 -0.25
N ASN A 340 24.76 18.78 -0.38
CA ASN A 340 26.13 18.91 -0.86
C ASN A 340 27.12 18.73 0.30
N VAL A 341 28.14 17.88 0.12
CA VAL A 341 29.23 17.71 1.09
C VAL A 341 30.02 19.02 1.27
N ALA A 342 30.54 19.24 2.48
CA ALA A 342 31.20 20.47 2.92
C ALA A 342 30.37 21.76 2.73
N LYS A 343 29.03 21.64 2.74
CA LYS A 343 28.07 22.74 2.83
C LYS A 343 26.99 22.38 3.85
N GLU A 344 26.48 23.39 4.55
CA GLU A 344 25.38 23.22 5.51
C GLU A 344 24.07 22.73 4.87
N MET A 345 23.33 21.91 5.62
CA MET A 345 21.92 21.67 5.30
C MET A 345 21.11 22.95 5.59
N HIS A 346 20.50 23.49 4.53
CA HIS A 346 19.56 24.60 4.59
C HIS A 346 18.11 24.15 4.32
N VAL A 347 17.15 25.05 4.53
CA VAL A 347 15.69 24.80 4.37
C VAL A 347 15.23 24.21 3.02
N GLY A 348 16.03 24.31 1.94
CA GLY A 348 15.74 23.61 0.69
C GLY A 348 15.87 22.08 0.81
N HIS A 349 16.91 21.60 1.49
CA HIS A 349 17.09 20.17 1.76
C HIS A 349 16.06 19.66 2.77
N LEU A 350 15.59 20.50 3.69
CA LEU A 350 14.52 20.18 4.63
C LEU A 350 13.23 19.73 3.90
N ARG A 351 12.80 20.49 2.88
CA ARG A 351 11.61 20.15 2.08
C ARG A 351 11.73 18.74 1.48
N SER A 352 12.82 18.51 0.74
CA SER A 352 13.14 17.20 0.15
C SER A 352 13.14 16.09 1.20
N THR A 353 13.82 16.32 2.33
CA THR A 353 13.97 15.37 3.44
C THR A 353 12.63 14.93 4.02
N ILE A 354 11.71 15.86 4.31
CA ILE A 354 10.42 15.54 4.94
C ILE A 354 9.45 14.94 3.92
N ILE A 355 9.35 15.52 2.72
CA ILE A 355 8.43 15.06 1.67
C ILE A 355 8.83 13.64 1.24
N GLY A 356 10.13 13.38 1.04
CA GLY A 356 10.62 12.07 0.66
C GLY A 356 10.47 10.99 1.73
N ASP A 357 10.78 11.29 3.00
CA ASP A 357 10.53 10.36 4.11
C ASP A 357 9.04 9.99 4.21
N THR A 358 8.15 10.96 4.01
CA THR A 358 6.69 10.73 4.01
C THR A 358 6.24 9.87 2.82
N VAL A 359 6.74 10.14 1.61
CA VAL A 359 6.44 9.33 0.42
C VAL A 359 6.96 7.90 0.57
N CYS A 360 8.15 7.71 1.14
CA CYS A 360 8.69 6.39 1.45
C CYS A 360 7.81 5.64 2.44
N ARG A 361 7.47 6.25 3.58
CA ARG A 361 6.62 5.64 4.63
C ARG A 361 5.24 5.23 4.10
N VAL A 362 4.64 6.03 3.22
CA VAL A 362 3.36 5.70 2.55
C VAL A 362 3.51 4.48 1.62
N LEU A 363 4.55 4.44 0.80
CA LEU A 363 4.78 3.34 -0.15
C LEU A 363 5.18 2.02 0.55
N GLU A 364 5.98 2.11 1.61
CA GLU A 364 6.34 0.99 2.49
C GLU A 364 5.10 0.40 3.16
N TYR A 365 4.21 1.25 3.67
CA TYR A 365 2.94 0.83 4.28
C TYR A 365 1.98 0.18 3.26
N CYS A 366 1.96 0.65 2.02
CA CYS A 366 1.28 -0.03 0.90
C CYS A 366 1.94 -1.36 0.48
N GLY A 367 3.06 -1.77 1.09
CA GLY A 367 3.73 -3.04 0.83
C GLY A 367 4.72 -3.04 -0.35
N HIS A 368 5.10 -1.88 -0.89
CA HIS A 368 6.15 -1.78 -1.91
C HIS A 368 7.55 -1.99 -1.31
N GLU A 369 8.51 -2.42 -2.13
CA GLU A 369 9.93 -2.43 -1.73
C GLU A 369 10.54 -1.07 -2.08
N VAL A 370 10.87 -0.28 -1.06
CA VAL A 370 11.31 1.12 -1.21
C VAL A 370 12.80 1.27 -0.90
N ARG A 371 13.56 1.72 -1.88
CA ARG A 371 14.95 2.16 -1.75
C ARG A 371 15.00 3.66 -1.49
N ARG A 372 15.20 4.02 -0.22
CA ARG A 372 15.43 5.40 0.22
C ARG A 372 16.85 5.83 -0.16
N VAL A 373 17.01 6.73 -1.12
CA VAL A 373 18.32 7.12 -1.67
C VAL A 373 18.63 8.58 -1.35
N ASN A 374 19.85 8.81 -0.85
CA ASN A 374 20.44 10.13 -0.64
C ASN A 374 21.51 10.35 -1.71
N HIS A 375 21.21 11.16 -2.73
CA HIS A 375 22.14 11.46 -3.81
C HIS A 375 23.04 12.63 -3.42
N LEU A 376 23.99 12.38 -2.51
CA LEU A 376 24.89 13.40 -2.01
C LEU A 376 25.71 14.06 -3.13
N GLY A 377 25.81 15.38 -3.07
CA GLY A 377 26.79 16.15 -3.83
C GLY A 377 28.18 16.00 -3.21
N ASP A 378 28.74 14.79 -3.30
CA ASP A 378 30.01 14.36 -2.72
C ASP A 378 31.18 14.33 -3.72
N TRP A 379 30.94 14.74 -4.97
CA TRP A 379 31.96 14.88 -6.01
C TRP A 379 31.98 16.30 -6.60
N GLY A 380 32.98 16.61 -7.43
CA GLY A 380 33.06 17.89 -8.16
C GLY A 380 34.20 18.83 -7.75
N THR A 381 34.29 19.96 -8.46
CA THR A 381 35.46 20.86 -8.47
C THR A 381 35.75 21.56 -7.14
N GLN A 382 34.75 21.69 -6.26
CA GLN A 382 34.91 22.26 -4.92
C GLN A 382 35.90 21.48 -4.05
N PHE A 383 36.06 20.17 -4.27
CA PHE A 383 36.97 19.35 -3.48
C PHE A 383 38.44 19.67 -3.71
N GLY A 384 38.84 20.07 -4.93
CA GLY A 384 40.23 20.48 -5.17
C GLY A 384 40.65 21.64 -4.26
N MET A 385 39.74 22.63 -4.10
CA MET A 385 39.90 23.75 -3.18
C MET A 385 39.92 23.33 -1.71
N LEU A 386 39.02 22.44 -1.29
CA LEU A 386 38.89 21.99 0.11
C LEU A 386 40.06 21.10 0.53
N ILE A 387 40.53 20.21 -0.35
CA ILE A 387 41.68 19.34 -0.12
C ILE A 387 42.96 20.18 0.00
N THR A 388 43.21 21.10 -0.95
CA THR A 388 44.35 22.03 -0.87
C THR A 388 44.23 22.96 0.34
N HIS A 389 43.02 23.30 0.80
CA HIS A 389 42.85 24.05 2.04
C HIS A 389 43.28 23.24 3.27
N LEU A 390 42.79 22.01 3.43
CA LEU A 390 43.15 21.14 4.57
C LEU A 390 44.67 20.92 4.61
N GLU A 391 45.24 20.48 3.49
CA GLU A 391 46.65 20.13 3.35
C GLU A 391 47.60 21.30 3.64
N THR A 392 47.20 22.54 3.36
CA THR A 392 48.04 23.74 3.57
C THR A 392 47.76 24.52 4.85
N ALA A 393 46.60 24.34 5.49
CA ALA A 393 46.24 25.00 6.75
C ALA A 393 46.40 24.10 7.98
N TYR A 394 46.31 22.78 7.80
CA TYR A 394 46.34 21.77 8.87
C TYR A 394 47.27 20.61 8.46
N PRO A 395 48.58 20.83 8.35
CA PRO A 395 49.52 19.83 7.80
C PRO A 395 49.59 18.53 8.62
N ASP A 396 49.19 18.56 9.89
CA ASP A 396 49.15 17.46 10.84
C ASP A 396 47.75 16.83 11.03
N PHE A 397 46.79 17.08 10.12
CA PHE A 397 45.39 16.63 10.23
C PHE A 397 45.20 15.11 10.42
N THR A 398 46.21 14.29 10.09
CA THR A 398 46.19 12.83 10.30
C THR A 398 46.43 12.43 11.76
N GLU A 399 47.12 13.25 12.55
CA GLU A 399 47.37 13.02 13.98
C GLU A 399 46.46 13.89 14.85
N ASN A 400 46.32 15.17 14.48
CA ASN A 400 45.41 16.13 15.09
C ASN A 400 44.33 16.54 14.05
N PRO A 401 43.30 15.71 13.80
CA PRO A 401 42.22 16.09 12.90
C PRO A 401 41.60 17.40 13.41
N PRO A 402 41.60 18.48 12.60
CA PRO A 402 41.09 19.77 13.04
C PRO A 402 39.62 19.63 13.43
N ASN A 403 39.21 20.40 14.43
CA ASN A 403 37.82 20.41 14.89
C ASN A 403 36.93 21.18 13.89
N ILE A 404 36.69 20.57 12.72
CA ILE A 404 35.78 21.08 11.68
C ILE A 404 34.33 20.78 12.06
N THR A 405 33.92 21.17 13.27
CA THR A 405 32.50 21.27 13.67
C THR A 405 31.76 22.40 12.95
N ASP A 406 32.49 23.24 12.22
CA ASP A 406 31.94 24.21 11.27
C ASP A 406 32.62 24.04 9.89
N LEU A 407 32.10 23.09 9.12
CA LEU A 407 32.45 22.87 7.71
C LEU A 407 32.15 24.10 6.84
N THR A 408 31.21 24.96 7.25
CA THR A 408 30.81 26.15 6.51
C THR A 408 31.87 27.25 6.63
N THR A 409 32.44 27.45 7.82
CA THR A 409 33.60 28.34 8.02
C THR A 409 34.82 27.82 7.28
N PHE A 410 35.11 26.51 7.35
CA PHE A 410 36.18 25.89 6.57
C PHE A 410 35.99 26.10 5.05
N TYR A 411 34.76 25.93 4.53
CA TYR A 411 34.44 26.22 3.13
C TYR A 411 34.58 27.72 2.81
N LYS A 412 34.11 28.61 3.68
CA LYS A 412 34.22 30.08 3.53
C LYS A 412 35.68 30.52 3.44
N ASP A 413 36.56 30.01 4.30
CA ASP A 413 37.99 30.38 4.30
C ASP A 413 38.76 29.73 3.15
N ALA A 414 38.45 28.48 2.77
CA ALA A 414 38.96 27.86 1.56
C ALA A 414 38.58 28.68 0.30
N LYS A 415 37.31 29.13 0.21
CA LYS A 415 36.80 29.95 -0.89
C LYS A 415 37.43 31.35 -0.92
N LYS A 416 37.58 31.98 0.24
CA LYS A 416 38.27 33.27 0.40
C LYS A 416 39.72 33.20 -0.08
N ARG A 417 40.44 32.10 0.19
CA ARG A 417 41.78 31.86 -0.37
C ARG A 417 41.72 31.65 -1.88
N PHE A 418 40.81 30.83 -2.40
CA PHE A 418 40.66 30.57 -3.84
C PHE A 418 40.39 31.81 -4.70
N ASP A 419 39.71 32.82 -4.14
CA ASP A 419 39.42 34.07 -4.85
C ASP A 419 40.51 35.14 -4.68
N ALA A 420 41.36 35.05 -3.64
CA ALA A 420 42.40 36.04 -3.33
C ALA A 420 43.84 35.61 -3.68
N ASP A 421 44.13 34.31 -3.74
CA ASP A 421 45.47 33.73 -3.91
C ASP A 421 45.54 32.93 -5.23
N PRO A 422 46.23 33.45 -6.28
CA PRO A 422 46.37 32.76 -7.55
C PRO A 422 47.13 31.42 -7.47
N GLU A 423 48.13 31.30 -6.60
CA GLU A 423 48.92 30.07 -6.47
C GLU A 423 48.09 28.96 -5.82
N PHE A 424 47.35 29.30 -4.76
CA PHE A 424 46.39 28.39 -4.14
C PHE A 424 45.26 28.02 -5.12
N LYS A 425 44.79 28.95 -5.95
CA LYS A 425 43.76 28.70 -6.97
C LYS A 425 44.19 27.68 -8.04
N ASP A 426 45.42 27.80 -8.55
CA ASP A 426 45.92 26.87 -9.57
C ASP A 426 46.35 25.52 -8.96
N LYS A 427 46.86 25.49 -7.72
CA LYS A 427 47.01 24.25 -6.94
C LYS A 427 45.66 23.56 -6.72
N SER A 428 44.62 24.32 -6.36
CA SER A 428 43.25 23.79 -6.17
C SER A 428 42.69 23.18 -7.46
N ARG A 429 42.96 23.77 -8.62
CA ARG A 429 42.57 23.23 -9.94
C ARG A 429 43.30 21.92 -10.24
N ALA A 430 44.62 21.89 -10.07
CA ALA A 430 45.41 20.67 -10.25
C ALA A 430 44.96 19.54 -9.30
N ARG A 431 44.57 19.89 -8.07
CA ARG A 431 44.07 18.94 -7.05
C ARG A 431 42.73 18.29 -7.43
N VAL A 432 41.89 18.92 -8.25
CA VAL A 432 40.71 18.24 -8.84
C VAL A 432 41.15 17.11 -9.77
N VAL A 433 42.13 17.37 -10.64
CA VAL A 433 42.62 16.38 -11.61
C VAL A 433 43.29 15.19 -10.91
N THR A 434 44.08 15.43 -9.86
CA THR A 434 44.70 14.33 -9.09
C THR A 434 43.66 13.52 -8.29
N LEU A 435 42.62 14.17 -7.74
CA LEU A 435 41.51 13.48 -7.10
C LEU A 435 40.78 12.56 -8.09
N GLN A 436 40.48 13.06 -9.29
CA GLN A 436 39.82 12.31 -10.36
C GLN A 436 40.73 11.19 -10.93
N ALA A 437 42.04 11.37 -10.92
CA ALA A 437 43.02 10.33 -11.26
C ALA A 437 43.25 9.29 -10.13
N GLY A 438 42.52 9.39 -9.01
CA GLY A 438 42.58 8.42 -7.92
C GLY A 438 43.81 8.54 -7.01
N ASP A 439 44.43 9.72 -6.90
CA ASP A 439 45.57 9.96 -5.99
C ASP A 439 45.20 9.56 -4.54
N PRO A 440 45.91 8.60 -3.92
CA PRO A 440 45.58 8.10 -2.58
C PRO A 440 45.47 9.19 -1.51
N ARG A 441 46.32 10.23 -1.56
CA ARG A 441 46.29 11.33 -0.57
C ARG A 441 45.11 12.27 -0.79
N SER A 442 44.78 12.58 -2.05
CA SER A 442 43.56 13.33 -2.39
C SER A 442 42.30 12.56 -1.96
N LEU A 443 42.25 11.24 -2.19
CA LEU A 443 41.13 10.38 -1.79
C LEU A 443 41.00 10.23 -0.26
N GLU A 444 42.11 10.16 0.48
CA GLU A 444 42.12 10.16 1.95
C GLU A 444 41.46 11.43 2.51
N ILE A 445 41.88 12.61 2.02
CA ILE A 445 41.34 13.90 2.46
C ILE A 445 39.88 14.06 2.03
N TRP A 446 39.53 13.63 0.81
CA TRP A 446 38.15 13.60 0.33
C TRP A 446 37.23 12.78 1.25
N ARG A 447 37.63 11.54 1.62
CA ARG A 447 36.86 10.69 2.55
C ARG A 447 36.65 11.38 3.90
N LEU A 448 37.69 11.98 4.48
CA LEU A 448 37.60 12.70 5.75
C LEU A 448 36.58 13.87 5.68
N LEU A 449 36.57 14.64 4.59
CA LEU A 449 35.61 15.73 4.38
C LEU A 449 34.16 15.22 4.22
N CYS A 450 33.98 14.06 3.56
CA CYS A 450 32.69 13.38 3.49
C CYS A 450 32.24 12.86 4.87
N ASP A 451 33.10 12.19 5.62
CA ASP A 451 32.80 11.64 6.95
C ASP A 451 32.47 12.71 7.99
N LEU A 452 33.11 13.88 7.91
CA LEU A 452 32.75 15.04 8.70
C LEU A 452 31.37 15.59 8.30
N SER A 453 31.06 15.62 6.99
CA SER A 453 29.77 16.11 6.50
C SER A 453 28.62 15.17 6.87
N ARG A 454 28.81 13.85 6.76
CA ARG A 454 27.86 12.81 7.21
C ARG A 454 27.45 13.06 8.67
N LYS A 455 28.41 13.21 9.57
CA LYS A 455 28.16 13.50 11.01
C LYS A 455 27.39 14.79 11.28
N GLU A 456 27.44 15.79 10.41
CA GLU A 456 26.60 16.99 10.52
C GLU A 456 25.20 16.79 9.93
N PHE A 457 25.06 15.96 8.89
CA PHE A 457 23.77 15.58 8.32
C PHE A 457 22.99 14.64 9.26
N ASP A 458 23.67 13.70 9.91
CA ASP A 458 23.08 12.75 10.86
C ASP A 458 22.36 13.46 12.01
N LYS A 459 22.91 14.57 12.53
CA LYS A 459 22.25 15.41 13.54
C LYS A 459 20.89 15.96 13.10
N VAL A 460 20.67 16.13 11.80
CA VAL A 460 19.38 16.51 11.22
C VAL A 460 18.50 15.27 11.02
N TYR A 461 19.05 14.17 10.50
CA TYR A 461 18.32 12.94 10.24
C TYR A 461 17.80 12.28 11.52
N GLU A 462 18.57 12.27 12.61
CA GLU A 462 18.15 11.82 13.95
C GLU A 462 16.95 12.64 14.48
N ARG A 463 17.04 13.97 14.44
CA ARG A 463 15.96 14.89 14.86
C ARG A 463 14.68 14.69 14.04
N LEU A 464 14.85 14.43 12.75
CA LEU A 464 13.75 14.22 11.82
C LEU A 464 13.27 12.76 11.73
N ASP A 465 13.86 11.81 12.46
CA ASP A 465 13.51 10.38 12.38
C ASP A 465 13.61 9.82 10.94
N VAL A 466 14.68 10.16 10.21
CA VAL A 466 14.88 9.78 8.80
C VAL A 466 16.05 8.79 8.66
N ALA A 467 15.79 7.67 7.98
CA ALA A 467 16.81 6.74 7.52
C ALA A 467 16.95 6.82 5.98
N LEU A 468 18.19 6.73 5.49
CA LEU A 468 18.58 6.93 4.10
C LEU A 468 19.76 6.02 3.74
N ASN A 469 19.85 5.61 2.47
CA ASN A 469 21.02 4.92 1.91
C ASN A 469 21.80 5.88 1.02
N GLU A 470 23.10 5.99 1.22
CA GLU A 470 23.94 6.92 0.45
C GLU A 470 24.31 6.35 -0.93
N TYR A 471 23.97 7.09 -1.98
CA TYR A 471 24.43 6.86 -3.35
C TYR A 471 24.86 8.22 -3.93
N GLY A 472 25.95 8.79 -3.43
CA GLY A 472 26.46 10.09 -3.87
C GLY A 472 26.84 10.14 -5.35
N GLU A 473 27.09 11.33 -5.89
CA GLU A 473 27.65 11.53 -7.23
C GLU A 473 28.87 10.64 -7.48
N SER A 474 29.74 10.47 -6.46
CA SER A 474 30.98 9.70 -6.57
C SER A 474 30.77 8.21 -6.86
N TYR A 475 29.63 7.63 -6.45
CA TYR A 475 29.27 6.23 -6.64
C TYR A 475 29.18 5.84 -8.12
N TYR A 476 28.79 6.79 -8.98
CA TYR A 476 28.52 6.54 -10.40
C TYR A 476 29.73 6.82 -11.31
N ASN A 477 30.84 7.36 -10.78
CA ASN A 477 32.01 7.78 -11.56
C ASN A 477 32.49 6.72 -12.57
N ASP A 478 32.71 5.49 -12.11
CA ASP A 478 33.20 4.38 -12.95
C ASP A 478 32.14 3.89 -13.97
N MET A 479 30.87 4.23 -13.76
CA MET A 479 29.74 3.89 -14.64
C MET A 479 29.50 4.93 -15.75
N ILE A 480 29.96 6.18 -15.56
CA ILE A 480 29.74 7.28 -16.51
C ILE A 480 30.32 6.98 -17.91
N PRO A 481 31.60 6.55 -18.07
CA PRO A 481 32.17 6.31 -19.40
C PRO A 481 31.39 5.25 -20.19
N GLY A 482 31.13 4.09 -19.58
CA GLY A 482 30.39 3.00 -20.21
C GLY A 482 28.93 3.34 -20.52
N THR A 483 28.31 4.22 -19.72
CA THR A 483 26.97 4.76 -19.99
C THR A 483 26.97 5.66 -21.22
N ILE A 484 27.93 6.58 -21.33
CA ILE A 484 28.04 7.49 -22.48
C ILE A 484 28.34 6.71 -23.76
N GLU A 485 29.26 5.75 -23.73
CA GLU A 485 29.50 4.85 -24.87
C GLU A 485 28.23 4.07 -25.29
N GLU A 486 27.35 3.71 -24.34
CA GLU A 486 26.09 3.02 -24.65
C GLU A 486 25.11 3.94 -25.39
N LEU A 487 25.07 5.22 -25.01
CA LEU A 487 24.26 6.26 -25.67
C LEU A 487 24.84 6.65 -27.04
N GLU A 488 26.16 6.70 -27.18
CA GLU A 488 26.89 6.85 -28.46
C GLU A 488 26.59 5.67 -29.41
N ARG A 489 26.71 4.42 -28.93
CA ARG A 489 26.36 3.21 -29.71
C ARG A 489 24.89 3.16 -30.13
N LYS A 490 23.99 3.83 -29.38
CA LYS A 490 22.56 3.96 -29.71
C LYS A 490 22.25 5.15 -30.64
N GLY A 491 23.26 5.94 -31.04
CA GLY A 491 23.09 7.07 -31.95
C GLY A 491 22.36 8.28 -31.34
N LEU A 492 22.30 8.36 -30.00
CA LEU A 492 21.62 9.44 -29.27
C LEU A 492 22.54 10.64 -28.99
N VAL A 493 23.86 10.43 -29.10
CA VAL A 493 24.89 11.42 -28.80
C VAL A 493 25.43 12.03 -30.09
N SER A 494 25.59 13.35 -30.09
CA SER A 494 26.15 14.17 -31.16
C SER A 494 27.35 14.96 -30.66
N ASP A 495 28.35 15.21 -31.51
CA ASP A 495 29.45 16.13 -31.18
C ASP A 495 29.07 17.57 -31.54
N GLU A 496 29.17 18.46 -30.57
CA GLU A 496 29.02 19.90 -30.76
C GLU A 496 30.25 20.62 -30.21
N ASN A 497 31.20 20.96 -31.11
CA ASN A 497 32.45 21.65 -30.77
C ASN A 497 33.33 20.84 -29.78
N GLY A 498 33.32 19.51 -29.88
CA GLY A 498 34.04 18.59 -29.00
C GLY A 498 33.29 18.21 -27.72
N ALA A 499 32.12 18.81 -27.44
CA ALA A 499 31.23 18.36 -26.38
C ALA A 499 30.27 17.27 -26.91
N ALA A 500 29.98 16.27 -26.08
CA ALA A 500 29.01 15.23 -26.40
C ALA A 500 27.63 15.65 -25.87
N CYS A 501 26.72 15.96 -26.80
CA CYS A 501 25.39 16.50 -26.55
C CYS A 501 24.31 15.48 -26.95
N ILE A 502 23.24 15.39 -26.14
CA ILE A 502 22.00 14.65 -26.46
C ILE A 502 20.87 15.65 -26.62
N HIS A 503 20.34 15.75 -27.84
CA HIS A 503 19.17 16.58 -28.15
C HIS A 503 17.89 15.77 -27.99
N LEU A 504 16.88 16.37 -27.36
CA LEU A 504 15.60 15.73 -27.07
C LEU A 504 14.44 16.57 -27.66
N PRO A 505 13.37 15.94 -28.18
CA PRO A 505 12.23 16.67 -28.73
C PRO A 505 11.62 17.66 -27.73
N ASN A 506 11.10 18.78 -28.23
CA ASN A 506 10.44 19.84 -27.44
C ASN A 506 11.34 20.64 -26.47
N HIS A 507 12.55 20.18 -26.17
CA HIS A 507 13.49 20.89 -25.29
C HIS A 507 14.37 21.88 -26.07
N GLY A 508 14.65 23.04 -25.45
CA GLY A 508 15.38 24.15 -26.10
C GLY A 508 16.90 24.09 -25.96
N PHE A 509 17.44 23.06 -25.32
CA PHE A 509 18.86 22.86 -25.02
C PHE A 509 19.15 21.35 -24.87
N PRO A 510 20.38 20.88 -25.14
CA PRO A 510 20.75 19.47 -24.97
C PRO A 510 21.16 19.13 -23.53
N LEU A 511 21.21 17.83 -23.22
CA LEU A 511 22.04 17.30 -22.12
C LEU A 511 23.50 17.21 -22.57
N ILE A 512 24.44 17.76 -21.82
CA ILE A 512 25.87 17.78 -22.13
C ILE A 512 26.57 16.67 -21.34
N VAL A 513 26.47 15.43 -21.84
CA VAL A 513 26.96 14.24 -21.13
C VAL A 513 28.50 14.15 -21.09
N ARG A 514 29.23 14.85 -21.95
CA ARG A 514 30.70 15.05 -21.85
C ARG A 514 31.07 16.44 -22.38
N LYS A 515 31.91 17.17 -21.67
CA LYS A 515 32.36 18.52 -22.07
C LYS A 515 33.50 18.45 -23.10
N SER A 516 33.78 19.58 -23.75
CA SER A 516 34.88 19.73 -24.73
C SER A 516 36.29 19.65 -24.13
N ASP A 517 36.43 19.67 -22.79
CA ASP A 517 37.67 19.36 -22.06
C ASP A 517 37.76 17.86 -21.67
N GLY A 518 36.81 17.04 -22.11
CA GLY A 518 36.65 15.63 -21.73
C GLY A 518 35.97 15.42 -20.36
N GLY A 519 35.70 16.49 -19.60
CA GLY A 519 35.16 16.42 -18.25
C GLY A 519 33.67 16.08 -18.19
N TYR A 520 33.28 15.37 -17.14
CA TYR A 520 31.88 15.05 -16.83
C TYR A 520 31.18 16.15 -16.02
N GLY A 521 29.86 16.06 -15.87
CA GLY A 521 29.01 16.98 -15.11
C GLY A 521 27.74 16.29 -14.61
N TYR A 522 26.79 17.07 -14.10
CA TYR A 522 25.53 16.54 -13.53
C TYR A 522 24.77 15.67 -14.53
N ASP A 523 24.64 16.12 -15.78
CA ASP A 523 24.01 15.40 -16.89
C ASP A 523 24.65 14.01 -17.11
N SER A 524 25.97 13.91 -16.96
CA SER A 524 26.73 12.65 -17.03
C SER A 524 26.37 11.72 -15.86
N THR A 525 26.36 12.27 -14.64
CA THR A 525 26.06 11.54 -13.40
C THR A 525 24.61 11.08 -13.36
N ASP A 526 23.65 11.94 -13.72
CA ASP A 526 22.22 11.61 -13.81
C ASP A 526 21.94 10.55 -14.89
N ALA A 527 22.66 10.58 -16.02
CA ALA A 527 22.59 9.54 -17.04
C ALA A 527 23.05 8.18 -16.50
N ALA A 528 24.21 8.14 -15.82
CA ALA A 528 24.70 6.93 -15.16
C ALA A 528 23.76 6.47 -14.03
N ALA A 529 23.20 7.40 -13.26
CA ALA A 529 22.31 7.10 -12.16
C ALA A 529 20.95 6.56 -12.64
N VAL A 530 20.29 7.19 -13.61
CA VAL A 530 19.01 6.67 -14.14
C VAL A 530 19.21 5.32 -14.82
N ARG A 531 20.33 5.11 -15.54
CA ARG A 531 20.70 3.80 -16.10
C ARG A 531 20.86 2.76 -14.99
N HIS A 532 21.71 3.02 -14.00
CA HIS A 532 21.99 2.09 -12.90
C HIS A 532 20.71 1.69 -12.16
N ARG A 533 19.86 2.67 -11.85
CA ARG A 533 18.62 2.48 -11.10
C ARG A 533 17.57 1.66 -11.88
N LEU A 534 17.53 1.76 -13.20
CA LEU A 534 16.62 0.98 -14.05
C LEU A 534 17.17 -0.40 -14.42
N ILE A 535 18.43 -0.47 -14.85
CA ILE A 535 19.03 -1.67 -15.45
C ILE A 535 19.65 -2.58 -14.38
N ASP A 536 20.47 -2.01 -13.50
CA ASP A 536 21.29 -2.80 -12.58
C ASP A 536 20.55 -3.07 -11.24
N LEU A 537 19.72 -2.12 -10.77
CA LEU A 537 18.86 -2.27 -9.60
C LEU A 537 17.44 -2.75 -9.92
N GLY A 538 17.05 -2.81 -11.20
CA GLY A 538 15.76 -3.32 -11.66
C GLY A 538 14.53 -2.58 -11.15
N CYS A 539 14.64 -1.29 -10.80
CA CYS A 539 13.52 -0.53 -10.24
C CYS A 539 12.38 -0.33 -11.25
N ASP A 540 11.14 -0.55 -10.81
CA ASP A 540 9.94 -0.25 -11.59
C ASP A 540 9.62 1.24 -11.56
N TRP A 541 9.75 1.87 -10.39
CA TRP A 541 9.33 3.25 -10.15
C TRP A 541 10.52 4.08 -9.64
N LEU A 542 10.82 5.20 -10.29
CA LEU A 542 11.82 6.17 -9.82
C LEU A 542 11.13 7.50 -9.49
N VAL A 543 11.35 8.00 -8.28
CA VAL A 543 10.74 9.23 -7.73
C VAL A 543 11.84 10.19 -7.29
N TYR A 544 12.00 11.30 -8.01
CA TYR A 544 13.03 12.32 -7.74
C TYR A 544 12.39 13.53 -7.05
N ILE A 545 12.83 13.88 -5.83
CA ILE A 545 12.16 14.87 -4.98
C ILE A 545 13.08 16.07 -4.76
N THR A 546 13.06 17.03 -5.70
CA THR A 546 13.95 18.20 -5.70
C THR A 546 13.21 19.52 -5.92
N ASP A 547 13.91 20.65 -5.94
CA ASP A 547 13.32 21.97 -6.21
C ASP A 547 12.66 21.98 -7.60
N VAL A 548 11.47 22.60 -7.70
CA VAL A 548 10.70 22.66 -8.95
C VAL A 548 11.47 23.27 -10.13
N GLY A 549 12.49 24.10 -9.86
CA GLY A 549 13.41 24.62 -10.89
C GLY A 549 14.27 23.56 -11.60
N GLN A 550 14.34 22.33 -11.11
CA GLN A 550 15.03 21.20 -11.76
C GLN A 550 14.09 20.30 -12.59
N GLN A 551 12.80 20.60 -12.67
CA GLN A 551 11.81 19.72 -13.32
C GLN A 551 12.14 19.44 -14.80
N GLU A 552 12.57 20.46 -15.54
CA GLU A 552 12.92 20.35 -16.97
C GLU A 552 14.11 19.40 -17.19
N HIS A 553 15.15 19.51 -16.35
CA HIS A 553 16.32 18.62 -16.37
C HIS A 553 15.92 17.16 -16.13
N PHE A 554 15.11 16.89 -15.11
CA PHE A 554 14.66 15.51 -14.85
C PHE A 554 13.71 14.99 -15.93
N HIS A 555 12.86 15.83 -16.54
CA HIS A 555 12.10 15.44 -17.73
C HIS A 555 13.04 15.02 -18.87
N MET A 556 14.09 15.79 -19.17
CA MET A 556 15.09 15.45 -20.19
C MET A 556 15.81 14.13 -19.86
N VAL A 557 16.24 13.92 -18.62
CA VAL A 557 16.84 12.66 -18.17
C VAL A 557 15.88 11.47 -18.34
N PHE A 558 14.57 11.66 -18.11
CA PHE A 558 13.56 10.63 -18.32
C PHE A 558 13.29 10.35 -19.81
N GLU A 559 13.30 11.37 -20.68
CA GLU A 559 13.16 11.17 -22.13
C GLU A 559 14.40 10.52 -22.74
N MET A 560 15.61 10.90 -22.30
CA MET A 560 16.85 10.19 -22.61
C MET A 560 16.77 8.71 -22.20
N ALA A 561 16.30 8.39 -20.99
CA ALA A 561 16.18 7.00 -20.53
C ALA A 561 15.18 6.17 -21.38
N ARG A 562 14.11 6.80 -21.89
CA ARG A 562 13.17 6.19 -22.84
C ARG A 562 13.80 6.00 -24.22
N ALA A 563 14.45 7.03 -24.75
CA ALA A 563 15.14 6.98 -26.05
C ALA A 563 16.28 5.96 -26.06
N ALA A 564 16.96 5.78 -24.93
CA ALA A 564 17.96 4.74 -24.72
C ALA A 564 17.37 3.33 -24.55
N GLY A 565 16.05 3.18 -24.47
CA GLY A 565 15.39 1.89 -24.26
C GLY A 565 15.68 1.27 -22.89
N TRP A 566 15.96 2.08 -21.87
CA TRP A 566 16.15 1.61 -20.48
C TRP A 566 14.83 1.44 -19.71
N THR A 567 13.74 2.01 -20.21
CA THR A 567 12.39 1.89 -19.63
C THR A 567 11.55 0.84 -20.33
N ARG A 568 10.67 0.18 -19.59
CA ARG A 568 9.53 -0.59 -20.10
C ARG A 568 8.25 0.25 -20.02
N ASP A 569 7.18 -0.15 -20.68
CA ASP A 569 5.89 0.58 -20.65
C ASP A 569 5.27 0.69 -19.24
N ASP A 570 5.61 -0.23 -18.33
CA ASP A 570 5.14 -0.23 -16.94
C ASP A 570 6.07 0.53 -15.95
N VAL A 571 7.18 1.10 -16.44
CA VAL A 571 8.14 1.85 -15.62
C VAL A 571 7.67 3.29 -15.36
N ARG A 572 7.61 3.67 -14.08
CA ARG A 572 7.11 4.98 -13.62
C ARG A 572 8.26 5.90 -13.27
N LEU A 573 8.67 6.76 -14.20
CA LEU A 573 9.58 7.88 -13.93
C LEU A 573 8.80 9.13 -13.50
N ARG A 574 9.12 9.72 -12.34
CA ARG A 574 8.46 10.93 -11.81
C ARG A 574 9.44 11.89 -11.12
N HIS A 575 9.25 13.18 -11.41
CA HIS A 575 9.77 14.28 -10.60
C HIS A 575 8.65 14.80 -9.68
N VAL A 576 8.99 15.13 -8.44
CA VAL A 576 8.08 15.70 -7.43
C VAL A 576 8.66 17.03 -6.97
N GLY A 577 8.48 18.04 -7.81
CA GLY A 577 9.00 19.39 -7.56
C GLY A 577 8.38 20.05 -6.34
N PHE A 578 9.21 20.57 -5.44
CA PHE A 578 8.77 21.45 -4.34
C PHE A 578 9.11 22.92 -4.59
N GLY A 579 8.27 23.81 -4.05
CA GLY A 579 8.48 25.25 -4.08
C GLY A 579 9.42 25.76 -2.99
N VAL A 580 9.79 27.04 -3.08
CA VAL A 580 10.81 27.70 -2.26
C VAL A 580 10.27 28.13 -0.90
N VAL A 581 11.05 27.89 0.16
CA VAL A 581 10.79 28.41 1.52
C VAL A 581 11.10 29.91 1.57
N GLN A 582 10.12 30.71 1.99
CA GLN A 582 10.17 32.17 2.04
C GLN A 582 10.19 32.72 3.48
N GLY A 583 10.79 33.90 3.64
CA GLY A 583 10.56 34.77 4.79
C GLY A 583 9.15 35.40 4.77
N LEU A 584 8.79 36.08 5.86
CA LEU A 584 7.54 36.85 5.93
C LEU A 584 7.48 37.96 4.87
N ASP A 585 8.64 38.49 4.47
CA ASP A 585 8.83 39.46 3.38
C ASP A 585 8.60 38.88 1.97
N GLY A 586 8.47 37.56 1.82
CA GLY A 586 8.28 36.87 0.55
C GLY A 586 9.57 36.59 -0.25
N LYS A 587 10.75 36.90 0.28
CA LYS A 587 12.03 36.51 -0.33
C LYS A 587 12.46 35.13 0.17
N ARG A 588 13.49 34.51 -0.45
CA ARG A 588 14.10 33.26 0.06
C ARG A 588 14.44 33.40 1.56
N PHE A 589 14.04 32.43 2.36
CA PHE A 589 14.19 32.46 3.81
C PHE A 589 15.68 32.58 4.24
N ARG A 590 15.94 33.50 5.17
CA ARG A 590 17.25 33.81 5.76
C ARG A 590 17.06 34.32 7.19
N THR A 591 18.11 34.29 8.01
CA THR A 591 18.10 34.92 9.33
C THR A 591 18.14 36.45 9.24
N ARG A 592 17.92 37.14 10.37
CA ARG A 592 18.11 38.60 10.48
C ARG A 592 19.55 39.06 10.20
N SER A 593 20.55 38.17 10.26
CA SER A 593 21.95 38.46 9.91
C SER A 593 22.26 38.33 8.41
N SER A 594 21.26 38.07 7.56
CA SER A 594 21.35 37.88 6.10
C SER A 594 22.08 36.61 5.62
N GLU A 595 22.60 35.80 6.54
CA GLU A 595 23.13 34.46 6.27
C GLU A 595 22.04 33.40 6.12
N THR A 596 22.42 32.23 5.61
CA THR A 596 21.57 31.05 5.52
C THR A 596 21.35 30.47 6.92
N THR A 597 20.12 30.12 7.27
CA THR A 597 19.83 29.46 8.56
C THR A 597 20.29 28.00 8.52
N ARG A 598 21.12 27.59 9.49
CA ARG A 598 21.50 26.20 9.67
C ARG A 598 20.29 25.38 10.09
N LEU A 599 20.11 24.20 9.53
CA LEU A 599 18.89 23.42 9.77
C LEU A 599 18.78 22.88 11.21
N VAL A 600 19.90 22.58 11.87
CA VAL A 600 19.90 22.20 13.30
C VAL A 600 19.37 23.32 14.18
N ASP A 601 19.86 24.56 14.01
CA ASP A 601 19.41 25.72 14.80
C ASP A 601 17.90 25.99 14.61
N LEU A 602 17.37 25.75 13.41
CA LEU A 602 15.94 25.93 13.09
C LEU A 602 15.06 24.89 13.78
N LEU A 603 15.52 23.63 13.85
CA LEU A 603 14.81 22.56 14.54
C LEU A 603 14.85 22.77 16.06
N ASP A 604 16.00 23.15 16.61
CA ASP A 604 16.18 23.33 18.05
C ASP A 604 15.46 24.60 18.57
N GLU A 605 15.40 25.69 17.79
CA GLU A 605 14.57 26.88 18.09
C GLU A 605 13.06 26.54 18.14
N ALA A 606 12.58 25.60 17.32
CA ALA A 606 11.19 25.13 17.40
C ALA A 606 10.92 24.37 18.71
N VAL A 607 11.89 23.57 19.17
CA VAL A 607 11.82 22.84 20.45
C VAL A 607 11.88 23.80 21.64
N VAL A 608 12.81 24.75 21.67
CA VAL A 608 12.94 25.74 22.76
C VAL A 608 11.66 26.56 22.95
N ARG A 609 11.03 26.99 21.85
CA ARG A 609 9.72 27.68 21.91
C ARG A 609 8.60 26.79 22.43
N MET A 610 8.62 25.51 22.08
CA MET A 610 7.62 24.54 22.53
C MET A 610 7.81 24.17 24.01
N GLU A 611 9.06 24.02 24.48
CA GLU A 611 9.40 23.79 25.89
C GLU A 611 8.89 24.94 26.75
N ALA A 612 9.17 26.20 26.38
CA ALA A 612 8.64 27.37 27.09
C ALA A 612 7.10 27.37 27.16
N SER A 613 6.42 27.05 26.06
CA SER A 613 4.95 26.99 26.01
C SER A 613 4.37 25.85 26.87
N LEU A 614 5.05 24.71 26.97
CA LEU A 614 4.65 23.60 27.84
C LEU A 614 4.93 23.91 29.33
N VAL A 615 6.07 24.52 29.65
CA VAL A 615 6.40 24.96 31.01
C VAL A 615 5.35 25.93 31.55
N ASP A 616 4.91 26.90 30.74
CA ASP A 616 3.85 27.83 31.16
C ASP A 616 2.48 27.14 31.28
N ARG A 617 2.19 26.13 30.46
CA ARG A 617 0.98 25.28 30.61
C ARG A 617 1.00 24.43 31.88
N VAL A 618 2.16 23.99 32.36
CA VAL A 618 2.30 23.29 33.64
C VAL A 618 2.05 24.26 34.80
N LYS A 619 2.64 25.46 34.79
CA LYS A 619 2.38 26.52 35.79
C LYS A 619 0.90 26.89 35.87
N ASP A 620 0.22 26.97 34.73
CA ASP A 620 -1.22 27.25 34.61
C ASP A 620 -2.13 26.09 35.07
N GLY A 621 -1.58 24.92 35.44
CA GLY A 621 -2.36 23.72 35.75
C GLY A 621 -3.09 23.11 34.55
N LYS A 622 -2.72 23.50 33.32
CA LYS A 622 -3.31 23.03 32.05
C LYS A 622 -2.61 21.80 31.49
N CYS A 623 -1.40 21.50 31.97
CA CYS A 623 -0.60 20.33 31.65
C CYS A 623 -0.13 19.68 32.97
N SER A 624 0.07 18.35 32.98
CA SER A 624 0.47 17.57 34.16
C SER A 624 1.71 16.70 33.91
N LEU A 625 2.58 17.10 32.98
CA LEU A 625 3.86 16.45 32.74
C LEU A 625 4.89 16.86 33.81
N SER A 626 5.84 15.97 34.11
CA SER A 626 7.06 16.32 34.86
C SER A 626 8.08 16.99 33.94
N ASP A 627 9.02 17.74 34.52
CA ASP A 627 10.03 18.53 33.79
C ASP A 627 10.80 17.72 32.71
N ASP A 628 11.20 16.48 33.01
CA ASP A 628 11.84 15.59 32.04
C ASP A 628 10.92 15.24 30.86
N LYS A 629 9.62 15.02 31.15
CA LYS A 629 8.61 14.74 30.12
C LYS A 629 8.18 15.99 29.36
N VAL A 630 8.33 17.19 29.93
CA VAL A 630 8.15 18.45 29.20
C VAL A 630 9.18 18.59 28.07
N LYS A 631 10.44 18.20 28.29
CA LYS A 631 11.49 18.21 27.26
C LYS A 631 11.25 17.18 26.16
N GLU A 632 10.91 15.95 26.53
CA GLU A 632 10.53 14.89 25.59
C GLU A 632 9.33 15.33 24.72
N ALA A 633 8.30 15.90 25.35
CA ALA A 633 7.13 16.43 24.66
C ALA A 633 7.45 17.63 23.77
N ALA A 634 8.32 18.54 24.20
CA ALA A 634 8.76 19.70 23.41
C ALA A 634 9.53 19.28 22.15
N ALA A 635 10.40 18.27 22.24
CA ALA A 635 11.11 17.71 21.09
C ALA A 635 10.13 17.08 20.08
N VAL A 636 9.22 16.21 20.55
CA VAL A 636 8.22 15.53 19.72
C VAL A 636 7.30 16.53 19.01
N VAL A 637 6.74 17.50 19.74
CA VAL A 637 5.82 18.50 19.18
C VAL A 637 6.57 19.53 18.31
N GLY A 638 7.77 19.95 18.69
CA GLY A 638 8.58 20.91 17.94
C GLY A 638 9.00 20.39 16.57
N TYR A 639 9.63 19.22 16.51
CA TYR A 639 10.00 18.59 15.23
C TYR A 639 8.75 18.20 14.42
N GLY A 640 7.69 17.72 15.07
CA GLY A 640 6.41 17.42 14.44
C GLY A 640 5.73 18.65 13.81
N ALA A 641 5.82 19.82 14.46
CA ALA A 641 5.32 21.09 13.93
C ALA A 641 6.10 21.56 12.70
N VAL A 642 7.44 21.44 12.71
CA VAL A 642 8.26 21.75 11.52
C VAL A 642 7.92 20.81 10.35
N LYS A 643 7.82 19.49 10.59
CA LYS A 643 7.40 18.52 9.57
C LYS A 643 6.03 18.87 8.98
N TYR A 644 5.01 18.99 9.83
CA TYR A 644 3.63 19.19 9.41
C TYR A 644 3.43 20.54 8.69
N PHE A 645 4.14 21.59 9.10
CA PHE A 645 4.00 22.91 8.50
C PHE A 645 4.53 22.96 7.05
N ASP A 646 5.47 22.11 6.67
CA ASP A 646 5.78 21.86 5.27
C ASP A 646 4.67 20.98 4.64
N LEU A 647 4.48 19.77 5.17
CA LEU A 647 3.65 18.72 4.57
C LEU A 647 2.18 19.10 4.33
N HIS A 648 1.57 19.95 5.16
CA HIS A 648 0.17 20.38 4.98
C HIS A 648 -0.04 21.37 3.81
N GLN A 649 1.01 21.73 3.08
CA GLN A 649 0.96 22.61 1.91
C GLN A 649 1.28 21.82 0.65
N HIS A 650 0.67 22.18 -0.48
CA HIS A 650 0.92 21.51 -1.75
C HIS A 650 2.42 21.65 -2.13
N PRO A 651 3.18 20.54 -2.34
CA PRO A 651 4.64 20.56 -2.47
C PRO A 651 5.18 21.65 -3.40
N ALA A 652 4.67 21.73 -4.64
CA ALA A 652 5.10 22.69 -5.66
C ALA A 652 4.86 24.18 -5.33
N THR A 653 4.18 24.51 -4.23
CA THR A 653 3.94 25.90 -3.81
C THR A 653 5.07 26.45 -2.94
N ASN A 654 5.34 27.75 -3.08
CA ASN A 654 6.21 28.50 -2.17
C ASN A 654 5.45 28.78 -0.87
N TYR A 655 6.10 28.66 0.29
CA TYR A 655 5.46 28.96 1.59
C TYR A 655 6.27 29.91 2.46
N LYS A 656 5.57 30.67 3.32
CA LYS A 656 6.20 31.59 4.28
C LYS A 656 6.42 30.92 5.63
N PHE A 657 7.68 30.74 6.02
CA PHE A 657 8.07 30.14 7.29
C PHE A 657 7.65 31.03 8.48
N SER A 658 7.08 30.43 9.53
CA SER A 658 6.66 31.14 10.76
C SER A 658 6.50 30.17 11.92
N TYR A 659 7.34 30.31 12.95
CA TYR A 659 7.22 29.55 14.21
C TYR A 659 5.85 29.76 14.86
N ASP A 660 5.41 31.02 14.93
CA ASP A 660 4.16 31.42 15.59
C ASP A 660 2.92 30.78 14.94
N LYS A 661 2.98 30.46 13.64
CA LYS A 661 1.94 29.69 12.94
C LYS A 661 2.06 28.19 13.18
N MET A 662 3.24 27.58 13.02
CA MET A 662 3.39 26.12 13.15
C MET A 662 3.18 25.62 14.59
N LEU A 663 3.60 26.43 15.58
CA LEU A 663 3.43 26.15 17.01
C LEU A 663 2.06 26.62 17.55
N SER A 664 1.17 27.15 16.70
CA SER A 664 -0.17 27.55 17.11
C SER A 664 -0.96 26.34 17.60
N THR A 665 -1.56 26.47 18.78
CA THR A 665 -2.47 25.45 19.37
C THR A 665 -3.85 25.40 18.70
N SER A 666 -4.04 26.16 17.61
CA SER A 666 -5.30 26.28 16.87
C SER A 666 -5.05 26.38 15.36
N GLY A 667 -6.02 25.93 14.56
CA GLY A 667 -5.90 25.81 13.10
C GLY A 667 -5.33 24.45 12.68
N ASN A 668 -4.95 24.33 11.40
CA ASN A 668 -4.40 23.11 10.82
C ASN A 668 -2.91 22.98 11.17
N THR A 669 -2.58 22.53 12.39
CA THR A 669 -1.21 22.42 12.92
C THR A 669 -0.96 21.07 13.62
N ALA A 670 0.30 20.63 13.66
CA ALA A 670 0.68 19.45 14.45
C ALA A 670 0.32 19.60 15.93
N VAL A 671 0.49 20.80 16.49
CA VAL A 671 0.21 21.06 17.92
C VAL A 671 -1.27 20.85 18.24
N TYR A 672 -2.18 21.36 17.40
CA TYR A 672 -3.62 21.09 17.52
C TYR A 672 -3.93 19.59 17.42
N LEU A 673 -3.35 18.90 16.43
CA LEU A 673 -3.60 17.48 16.19
C LEU A 673 -3.09 16.57 17.31
N LEU A 674 -1.87 16.82 17.81
CA LEU A 674 -1.26 16.06 18.91
C LEU A 674 -2.00 16.29 20.23
N TYR A 675 -2.48 17.52 20.49
CA TYR A 675 -3.35 17.81 21.63
C TYR A 675 -4.73 17.13 21.50
N SER A 676 -5.29 17.04 20.29
CA SER A 676 -6.54 16.34 20.02
C SER A 676 -6.40 14.83 20.27
N HIS A 677 -5.31 14.21 19.80
CA HIS A 677 -4.96 12.82 20.09
C HIS A 677 -4.76 12.55 21.60
N ALA A 678 -4.03 13.43 22.31
CA ALA A 678 -3.86 13.29 23.76
C ALA A 678 -5.17 13.49 24.54
N ARG A 679 -6.08 14.36 24.07
CA ARG A 679 -7.44 14.50 24.62
C ARG A 679 -8.25 13.21 24.42
N LEU A 680 -8.16 12.58 23.24
CA LEU A 680 -8.76 11.29 22.93
C LEU A 680 -8.24 10.18 23.87
N ALA A 681 -6.92 10.02 23.98
CA ALA A 681 -6.30 9.07 24.90
C ALA A 681 -6.65 9.34 26.37
N SER A 682 -6.87 10.61 26.75
CA SER A 682 -7.35 11.02 28.08
C SER A 682 -8.81 10.63 28.32
N ILE A 683 -9.68 10.66 27.31
CA ILE A 683 -11.07 10.15 27.42
C ILE A 683 -11.06 8.63 27.65
N ILE A 684 -10.31 7.88 26.84
CA ILE A 684 -10.22 6.42 26.95
C ILE A 684 -9.68 6.01 28.31
N ARG A 685 -8.54 6.58 28.74
CA ARG A 685 -7.93 6.31 30.06
C ARG A 685 -8.88 6.63 31.23
N LYS A 686 -9.71 7.66 31.11
CA LYS A 686 -10.70 8.05 32.15
C LYS A 686 -11.93 7.15 32.20
N SER A 687 -12.15 6.28 31.22
CA SER A 687 -13.25 5.30 31.27
C SER A 687 -12.98 4.13 32.22
N GLY A 688 -11.71 3.79 32.44
CA GLY A 688 -11.30 2.58 33.15
C GLY A 688 -11.59 1.26 32.41
N LEU A 689 -11.99 1.33 31.13
CA LEU A 689 -12.32 0.16 30.31
C LEU A 689 -11.20 -0.16 29.30
N ASP A 690 -11.00 -1.46 29.04
CA ASP A 690 -10.13 -1.96 27.99
C ASP A 690 -10.92 -2.03 26.67
N VAL A 691 -10.73 -1.05 25.79
CA VAL A 691 -11.63 -0.81 24.64
C VAL A 691 -11.62 -1.95 23.60
N PRO A 692 -10.48 -2.57 23.24
CA PRO A 692 -10.45 -3.72 22.32
C PRO A 692 -11.29 -4.92 22.79
N THR A 693 -11.50 -5.11 24.10
CA THR A 693 -12.31 -6.23 24.63
C THR A 693 -13.82 -6.00 24.53
N LEU A 694 -14.27 -4.83 24.07
CA LEU A 694 -15.70 -4.48 24.07
C LEU A 694 -16.45 -5.19 22.94
N VAL A 695 -17.49 -5.95 23.33
CA VAL A 695 -18.39 -6.64 22.41
C VAL A 695 -19.54 -5.71 22.01
N VAL A 696 -19.24 -4.84 21.03
CA VAL A 696 -20.20 -3.97 20.35
C VAL A 696 -20.18 -4.22 18.84
N GLN A 697 -21.27 -3.90 18.15
CA GLN A 697 -21.41 -4.08 16.69
C GLN A 697 -22.03 -2.85 16.01
N ASP A 698 -23.13 -2.31 16.54
CA ASP A 698 -23.78 -1.10 16.03
C ASP A 698 -23.32 0.14 16.81
N LEU A 699 -22.51 0.99 16.16
CA LEU A 699 -21.90 2.17 16.77
C LEU A 699 -22.63 3.49 16.47
N VAL A 700 -23.66 3.47 15.61
CA VAL A 700 -24.10 4.69 14.90
C VAL A 700 -25.57 5.01 15.20
N HIS A 701 -25.76 5.81 16.25
CA HIS A 701 -27.07 6.20 16.79
C HIS A 701 -27.33 7.71 16.69
N HIS A 702 -26.29 8.50 16.41
CA HIS A 702 -26.33 9.95 16.21
C HIS A 702 -25.63 10.37 14.90
N PRO A 703 -26.07 11.44 14.20
CA PRO A 703 -25.44 11.88 12.95
C PRO A 703 -23.93 12.19 13.06
N LYS A 704 -23.44 12.65 14.22
CA LYS A 704 -21.98 12.87 14.42
C LYS A 704 -21.20 11.55 14.53
N GLU A 705 -21.77 10.52 15.15
CA GLU A 705 -21.19 9.17 15.20
C GLU A 705 -21.04 8.63 13.76
N ARG A 706 -22.08 8.81 12.93
CA ARG A 706 -22.02 8.44 11.50
C ARG A 706 -20.96 9.24 10.73
N GLN A 707 -20.89 10.56 10.92
CA GLN A 707 -19.91 11.42 10.25
C GLN A 707 -18.46 11.04 10.61
N LEU A 708 -18.22 10.65 11.86
CA LEU A 708 -16.91 10.18 12.31
C LEU A 708 -16.59 8.80 11.71
N ALA A 709 -17.51 7.83 11.81
CA ALA A 709 -17.34 6.50 11.24
C ALA A 709 -17.11 6.53 9.71
N PHE A 710 -17.77 7.47 9.01
CA PHE A 710 -17.51 7.70 7.58
C PHE A 710 -16.11 8.27 7.31
N GLU A 711 -15.65 9.32 8.02
CA GLU A 711 -14.30 9.84 7.80
C GLU A 711 -13.21 8.81 8.16
N LEU A 712 -13.43 7.95 9.16
CA LEU A 712 -12.53 6.82 9.45
C LEU A 712 -12.37 5.88 8.23
N SER A 713 -13.48 5.51 7.57
CA SER A 713 -13.48 4.60 6.42
C SER A 713 -12.73 5.14 5.18
N LEU A 714 -12.47 6.45 5.12
CA LEU A 714 -11.76 7.11 4.01
C LEU A 714 -10.22 7.08 4.15
N PHE A 715 -9.66 6.52 5.22
CA PHE A 715 -8.21 6.48 5.41
C PHE A 715 -7.49 5.76 4.25
N VAL A 716 -8.00 4.61 3.84
CA VAL A 716 -7.43 3.78 2.75
C VAL A 716 -7.40 4.57 1.42
N ASP A 717 -8.50 5.26 1.09
CA ASP A 717 -8.59 6.11 -0.11
C ASP A 717 -7.55 7.24 -0.11
N VAL A 718 -7.28 7.83 1.06
CA VAL A 718 -6.30 8.92 1.19
C VAL A 718 -4.86 8.40 1.09
N VAL A 719 -4.55 7.26 1.71
CA VAL A 719 -3.23 6.63 1.59
C VAL A 719 -2.97 6.20 0.14
N GLU A 720 -3.95 5.61 -0.53
CA GLU A 720 -3.84 5.24 -1.94
C GLU A 720 -3.65 6.45 -2.85
N ALA A 721 -4.36 7.56 -2.57
CA ALA A 721 -4.18 8.80 -3.31
C ALA A 721 -2.72 9.31 -3.19
N VAL A 722 -2.18 9.40 -1.98
CA VAL A 722 -0.80 9.87 -1.73
C VAL A 722 0.24 8.91 -2.34
N ALA A 723 0.01 7.59 -2.30
CA ALA A 723 0.87 6.62 -2.98
C ALA A 723 0.85 6.79 -4.52
N ASN A 724 -0.28 7.23 -5.08
CA ASN A 724 -0.44 7.43 -6.52
C ASN A 724 0.01 8.80 -7.05
N ASP A 725 -0.04 9.86 -6.26
CA ASP A 725 0.27 11.24 -6.69
C ASP A 725 1.48 11.89 -6.01
N TYR A 726 1.97 11.32 -4.91
CA TYR A 726 3.07 11.86 -4.08
C TYR A 726 2.78 13.24 -3.47
N LEU A 727 1.54 13.50 -3.05
CA LEU A 727 1.08 14.76 -2.41
C LEU A 727 0.70 14.59 -0.92
N PRO A 728 1.67 14.54 0.01
CA PRO A 728 1.42 14.38 1.45
C PRO A 728 0.37 15.28 2.08
N ASN A 729 0.13 16.48 1.53
CA ASN A 729 -0.88 17.41 2.06
C ASN A 729 -2.28 16.79 2.11
N ARG A 730 -2.60 15.83 1.24
CA ARG A 730 -3.87 15.09 1.26
C ARG A 730 -4.09 14.32 2.56
N LEU A 731 -3.01 13.77 3.14
CA LEU A 731 -3.02 13.08 4.43
C LEU A 731 -3.09 14.06 5.61
N CYS A 732 -2.43 15.21 5.52
CA CYS A 732 -2.59 16.31 6.49
C CYS A 732 -4.03 16.84 6.51
N ASP A 733 -4.59 17.17 5.35
CA ASP A 733 -5.98 17.63 5.20
C ASP A 733 -6.98 16.58 5.71
N TYR A 734 -6.70 15.29 5.51
CA TYR A 734 -7.47 14.20 6.10
C TYR A 734 -7.40 14.19 7.64
N LEU A 735 -6.19 14.19 8.20
CA LEU A 735 -5.97 14.12 9.65
C LEU A 735 -6.60 15.31 10.37
N TYR A 736 -6.59 16.50 9.74
CA TYR A 736 -7.28 17.68 10.25
C TYR A 736 -8.82 17.57 10.20
N ARG A 737 -9.39 17.06 9.10
CA ARG A 737 -10.83 16.77 9.04
C ARG A 737 -11.25 15.72 10.07
N LEU A 738 -10.48 14.65 10.23
CA LEU A 738 -10.74 13.59 11.21
C LEU A 738 -10.73 14.14 12.63
N SER A 739 -9.72 14.93 12.99
CA SER A 739 -9.63 15.59 14.31
C SER A 739 -10.79 16.57 14.55
N THR A 740 -11.25 17.26 13.50
CA THR A 740 -12.43 18.13 13.56
C THR A 740 -13.73 17.32 13.76
N LYS A 741 -13.94 16.23 13.00
CA LYS A 741 -15.09 15.33 13.16
C LYS A 741 -15.12 14.65 14.53
N PHE A 742 -13.96 14.29 15.07
CA PHE A 742 -13.82 13.81 16.45
C PHE A 742 -14.20 14.88 17.47
N THR A 743 -13.77 16.13 17.25
CA THR A 743 -14.11 17.27 18.13
C THR A 743 -15.62 17.55 18.13
N ASP A 744 -16.26 17.52 16.97
CA ASP A 744 -17.72 17.59 16.81
C ASP A 744 -18.42 16.45 17.59
N PHE A 745 -17.96 15.22 17.38
CA PHE A 745 -18.50 14.01 18.03
C PHE A 745 -18.45 14.11 19.55
N VAL A 746 -17.28 14.40 20.16
CA VAL A 746 -17.19 14.49 21.64
C VAL A 746 -17.82 15.75 22.25
N THR A 747 -18.34 16.65 21.41
CA THR A 747 -19.13 17.82 21.83
C THR A 747 -20.62 17.48 21.86
N ASP A 748 -21.15 16.90 20.78
CA ASP A 748 -22.58 16.56 20.67
C ASP A 748 -22.93 15.21 21.33
N CYS A 749 -21.97 14.30 21.47
CA CYS A 749 -22.15 12.93 21.97
C CYS A 749 -21.32 12.72 23.24
N LYS A 750 -21.98 12.66 24.40
CA LYS A 750 -21.35 12.38 25.68
C LYS A 750 -20.73 10.98 25.68
N VAL A 751 -19.42 10.86 25.89
CA VAL A 751 -18.74 9.56 25.93
C VAL A 751 -18.77 8.95 27.35
N LEU A 752 -18.26 9.68 28.35
CA LEU A 752 -18.09 9.15 29.71
C LEU A 752 -19.38 9.26 30.54
N GLY A 753 -19.79 8.16 31.18
CA GLY A 753 -21.01 8.10 31.97
C GLY A 753 -22.28 8.30 31.14
N ASP A 754 -22.29 7.80 29.90
CA ASP A 754 -23.45 7.71 29.02
C ASP A 754 -23.85 6.23 28.87
N PRO A 755 -25.14 5.87 28.70
CA PRO A 755 -25.55 4.49 28.47
C PRO A 755 -24.85 3.80 27.29
N ARG A 756 -24.39 4.58 26.29
CA ARG A 756 -23.66 4.13 25.10
C ARG A 756 -22.15 4.35 25.19
N GLN A 757 -21.60 4.38 26.41
CA GLN A 757 -20.17 4.60 26.63
C GLN A 757 -19.31 3.59 25.86
N SER A 758 -19.71 2.32 25.78
CA SER A 758 -18.94 1.26 25.12
C SER A 758 -18.80 1.50 23.61
N GLU A 759 -19.92 1.77 22.92
CA GLU A 759 -19.94 2.08 21.49
C GLU A 759 -19.11 3.34 21.19
N ARG A 760 -19.28 4.38 22.01
CA ARG A 760 -18.57 5.66 21.84
C ARG A 760 -17.07 5.56 22.13
N LEU A 761 -16.65 4.68 23.04
CA LEU A 761 -15.23 4.40 23.27
C LEU A 761 -14.59 3.64 22.11
N VAL A 762 -15.31 2.73 21.44
CA VAL A 762 -14.81 2.07 20.22
C VAL A 762 -14.62 3.07 19.08
N LEU A 763 -15.53 4.05 18.91
CA LEU A 763 -15.30 5.17 17.99
C LEU A 763 -14.10 6.04 18.39
N CYS A 764 -13.86 6.26 19.69
CA CYS A 764 -12.65 6.92 20.17
C CYS A 764 -11.38 6.13 19.81
N GLU A 765 -11.31 4.83 20.10
CA GLU A 765 -10.08 4.05 19.85
C GLU A 765 -9.83 3.85 18.35
N ALA A 766 -10.87 3.62 17.54
CA ALA A 766 -10.73 3.58 16.08
C ALA A 766 -10.14 4.90 15.54
N THR A 767 -10.57 6.03 16.08
CA THR A 767 -10.00 7.35 15.77
C THR A 767 -8.56 7.47 16.26
N GLY A 768 -8.25 6.95 17.46
CA GLY A 768 -6.90 6.90 17.99
C GLY A 768 -5.94 6.13 17.08
N VAL A 769 -6.31 4.91 16.69
CA VAL A 769 -5.57 4.05 15.75
C VAL A 769 -5.29 4.79 14.43
N VAL A 770 -6.33 5.34 13.77
CA VAL A 770 -6.17 6.05 12.49
C VAL A 770 -5.29 7.29 12.64
N MET A 771 -5.44 8.07 13.71
CA MET A 771 -4.56 9.22 13.98
C MET A 771 -3.10 8.79 14.18
N ARG A 772 -2.85 7.74 14.97
CA ARG A 772 -1.49 7.21 15.19
C ARG A 772 -0.85 6.73 13.89
N GLN A 773 -1.60 6.01 13.04
CA GLN A 773 -1.09 5.59 11.74
C GLN A 773 -0.80 6.79 10.83
N ALA A 774 -1.70 7.78 10.75
CA ALA A 774 -1.48 9.00 9.98
C ALA A 774 -0.24 9.79 10.44
N PHE A 775 -0.01 9.91 11.75
CA PHE A 775 1.22 10.51 12.29
C PHE A 775 2.46 9.71 11.88
N THR A 776 2.44 8.37 12.02
CA THR A 776 3.55 7.48 11.62
C THR A 776 3.92 7.62 10.15
N LEU A 777 2.93 7.73 9.25
CA LEU A 777 3.12 7.96 7.82
C LEU A 777 3.73 9.33 7.50
N LEU A 778 3.28 10.39 8.19
CA LEU A 778 3.87 11.73 8.12
C LEU A 778 5.25 11.83 8.80
N GLY A 779 5.76 10.73 9.38
CA GLY A 779 7.00 10.69 10.14
C GLY A 779 6.97 11.54 11.42
N ILE A 780 5.79 11.76 11.99
CA ILE A 780 5.56 12.54 13.21
C ILE A 780 5.39 11.59 14.39
N LYS A 781 6.18 11.79 15.45
CA LYS A 781 6.00 11.06 16.72
C LYS A 781 4.79 11.62 17.47
N TYR A 782 4.03 10.75 18.13
CA TYR A 782 2.80 11.12 18.84
C TYR A 782 2.90 10.87 20.35
N LEU A 783 2.03 11.52 21.12
CA LEU A 783 2.01 11.47 22.59
C LEU A 783 0.62 11.03 23.09
N MET A 784 0.61 10.17 24.12
CA MET A 784 -0.62 9.71 24.80
C MET A 784 -1.10 10.68 25.91
N GLN A 785 -0.26 11.65 26.28
CA GLN A 785 -0.53 12.68 27.29
C GLN A 785 0.37 13.89 27.06
N ILE A 786 -0.19 15.10 27.13
CA ILE A 786 0.43 16.43 27.05
C ILE A 786 -0.58 17.50 27.54
#